data_AF-A0A7C7AP36-F1
#
_entry.id   AF-A0A7C7AP36-F1
#
_cell.length_a   1.000
_cell.length_b   1.000
_cell.length_c   1.000
_cell.angle_alpha   90.00
_cell.angle_beta   90.00
_cell.angle_gamma   90.00
#
_symmetry.space_group_name_H-M   'P 1'
#
loop_
_entity.id
_entity.type
_entity.pdbx_description
1 polymer ?
#
loop_
_entity_poly.entity_id
_entity_poly.type
_entity_poly.pdbx_seq_one_letter_code
_entity_poly.pdbx_strand_id
1 'polypeptide(L)'
;MRYQILLILLLCASLLTAVNQPQYEENASGLRARMSFERIVPSIEEQIVDEEGFDNVSSFTTTYALPFESVGIRVNSIVWDVFDASGNFLHQISDRKSQDVVVANSFQFREMRGFTVKAPTRYSESGLEYRLSQLDYSLSGSGNIILPQSVSPAFVEAYKLLADNYDTSYLKGLPTARPKMLIISHPNLANYQRQFINWKRSLGMDVDVVIKDDIGNSVNEIKNYLIDYYQQHRPDYLLLLGDVTGNFSIPTAFFPSPEYQENDADDYQYSLLEGDDYFPELLVGRFSFNEINEFRNMANKTIIYERQPFMGETDWMKRSLVVAGNYAEGNLRPTTPVHMSRWLRNKMLDIGYAQVDSVFYPPTYPGTSAIASAINRGVQLISYRGWGDANGWHFPSFHNPDLDNVTSYQRMPIVYSIVCNTGDFANNVNPCFGEKWMRIGSVERPNGCVAFVGPSDLHTKTRLNNSISSGAFRSILDFGVRGFGTSVLMGKIELYKNFPNDIAPDQYVPFYFHVYNLLADPSLNMWVLVPNTISSSILPDTYAASASHITITAEHLENAMVSGTKNNETYSYARIKDGVAVLPIDPEESGNLKITISKPNYVPLVKTLNAEEDGGLGIIANSVCDAFIDPNQSMDATITLKNYGTETVALSSVEFEHIEKLTISNVNAVESIAAGATGSITFHVEASAAVQPREALTVDLLINDLEPMTFRLWGGGAEFTVVSDEGILEIGQSSTTEITVLNISNTSLSDVSVKVVSRTDAAVISDEPIHLGAIAAGETASFNIPVQVGAEAWGGRSLPITLFFSDNDYTTFCYYSLTAGVASNTSPTGPCPYGYYAYDSFDVGFAETPVYEWVEIDPNLGGHAEVFLNPDDASTTIDLPFTFRFYGKDYDQFTVCTNGWISLGDVDDVDFYNVYIPAALGPAPLIAPYWDDLKGIRIGEDDDGVPIFQDMRMLYWHDEANNRYIIQWNDAYNQYNLTSLEKFQIFLYPKDGDDGDIVFQYHTVDNPGITTNYCTVGIEDHTSTVGLTYTHANHYPPTATPLQAGLAIKFTTTPPDSYVGNDDYLLTPSVALEQNYPNPFNPSTTIRFNLDRGQKARLDIFNLKGQLVNTLLDENLEQGTHSIVFDGTDSKGNPLASGLYLYRLQTQNQSISRKMLLIK
;
A
#
# COMPACT_ATOMS: atom_id res chain seq x y z
N MET A 1 30.82 23.48 -22.26
CA MET A 1 31.53 23.13 -21.01
C MET A 1 30.70 23.50 -19.77
N ARG A 2 30.33 24.77 -19.54
CA ARG A 2 29.36 25.14 -18.47
C ARG A 2 27.94 24.56 -18.65
N TYR A 3 27.47 24.42 -19.89
CA TYR A 3 26.18 23.78 -20.24
C TYR A 3 26.17 22.25 -20.16
N GLN A 4 27.35 21.58 -20.13
CA GLN A 4 27.43 20.13 -19.95
C GLN A 4 27.55 19.75 -18.47
N ILE A 5 28.04 20.68 -17.63
CA ILE A 5 28.03 20.54 -16.17
C ILE A 5 26.60 20.80 -15.65
N LEU A 6 25.86 21.74 -16.26
CA LEU A 6 24.46 22.03 -15.93
C LEU A 6 23.49 20.89 -16.33
N LEU A 7 23.76 20.16 -17.42
CA LEU A 7 22.91 19.04 -17.88
C LEU A 7 23.18 17.72 -17.13
N ILE A 8 24.37 17.53 -16.58
CA ILE A 8 24.70 16.36 -15.75
C ILE A 8 24.15 16.55 -14.32
N LEU A 9 24.00 17.81 -13.86
CA LEU A 9 23.34 18.15 -12.59
C LEU A 9 21.80 17.97 -12.62
N LEU A 10 21.16 18.00 -13.80
CA LEU A 10 19.70 17.95 -13.94
C LEU A 10 19.11 16.54 -14.13
N LEU A 11 19.94 15.53 -14.43
CA LEU A 11 19.49 14.16 -14.77
C LEU A 11 19.56 13.15 -13.61
N CYS A 12 19.99 13.61 -12.43
CA CYS A 12 20.29 12.76 -11.27
C CYS A 12 19.24 12.86 -10.14
N ALA A 13 18.24 13.72 -10.30
CA ALA A 13 17.26 14.05 -9.26
C ALA A 13 16.03 13.12 -9.17
N SER A 14 15.95 12.03 -9.96
CA SER A 14 14.72 11.27 -10.15
C SER A 14 14.63 9.89 -9.48
N LEU A 15 15.52 9.53 -8.56
CA LEU A 15 15.38 8.26 -7.81
C LEU A 15 15.64 8.33 -6.28
N LEU A 16 15.80 9.51 -5.67
CA LEU A 16 15.96 9.71 -4.22
C LEU A 16 14.66 9.48 -3.43
N THR A 17 14.35 8.25 -3.04
CA THR A 17 13.35 7.96 -1.99
C THR A 17 14.03 7.46 -0.72
N ALA A 18 14.20 8.34 0.26
CA ALA A 18 14.29 7.97 1.68
C ALA A 18 13.69 9.12 2.50
N VAL A 19 12.64 8.78 3.21
CA VAL A 19 11.75 9.67 3.95
C VAL A 19 12.52 10.23 5.17
N ASN A 20 12.56 11.55 5.37
CA ASN A 20 12.91 12.11 6.68
C ASN A 20 11.70 11.96 7.61
N GLN A 21 11.42 10.70 7.95
CA GLN A 21 10.63 10.35 9.11
C GLN A 21 11.44 10.68 10.37
N PRO A 22 10.78 10.82 11.52
CA PRO A 22 11.42 10.64 12.82
C PRO A 22 12.54 9.56 12.78
N GLN A 23 13.68 9.88 13.38
CA GLN A 23 14.90 9.11 13.13
C GLN A 23 14.91 7.86 13.98
N TYR A 24 14.84 6.73 13.30
CA TYR A 24 14.73 5.42 13.90
C TYR A 24 15.94 4.60 13.54
N GLU A 25 16.66 4.23 14.57
CA GLU A 25 17.83 3.40 14.53
C GLU A 25 17.41 2.04 15.08
N GLU A 26 17.05 1.12 14.19
CA GLU A 26 16.75 -0.26 14.59
C GLU A 26 17.97 -0.90 15.23
N ASN A 27 17.64 -1.71 16.26
CA ASN A 27 18.40 -2.41 17.30
C ASN A 27 18.52 -3.96 17.24
N ALA A 28 19.69 -4.58 17.48
CA ALA A 28 19.76 -6.04 17.77
C ALA A 28 18.90 -6.40 18.96
N SER A 29 18.81 -5.42 19.85
CA SER A 29 18.09 -5.43 21.09
C SER A 29 16.94 -4.44 21.07
N GLY A 30 16.44 -3.93 19.93
CA GLY A 30 15.32 -2.98 19.93
C GLY A 30 15.27 -1.94 18.81
N LEU A 31 15.07 -0.67 19.16
CA LEU A 31 15.06 0.49 18.27
C LEU A 31 15.35 1.75 19.09
N ARG A 32 16.14 2.69 18.59
CA ARG A 32 16.27 4.03 19.18
C ARG A 32 15.58 5.04 18.28
N ALA A 33 14.70 5.82 18.88
CA ALA A 33 14.00 6.90 18.21
C ALA A 33 14.41 8.22 18.84
N ARG A 34 14.83 9.18 18.02
CA ARG A 34 15.09 10.54 18.49
C ARG A 34 14.17 11.51 17.76
N MET A 35 13.45 12.26 18.56
CA MET A 35 12.46 13.24 18.14
C MET A 35 12.71 14.57 18.82
N SER A 36 12.45 15.67 18.13
CA SER A 36 12.76 17.02 18.59
C SER A 36 11.58 17.93 18.30
N PHE A 37 10.80 18.27 19.31
CA PHE A 37 9.59 19.07 19.11
C PHE A 37 9.99 20.55 19.29
N GLU A 38 9.36 21.52 18.63
CA GLU A 38 9.67 22.93 18.96
C GLU A 38 8.53 23.67 19.69
N ARG A 39 8.77 24.96 19.98
CA ARG A 39 7.90 25.85 20.74
C ARG A 39 6.66 26.27 19.95
N ILE A 40 5.49 26.01 20.52
CA ILE A 40 4.32 26.91 20.42
C ILE A 40 4.33 27.79 21.68
N VAL A 41 4.34 29.11 21.54
CA VAL A 41 3.95 30.03 22.61
C VAL A 41 2.48 29.73 22.99
N PRO A 42 2.16 29.43 24.27
CA PRO A 42 0.78 29.17 24.66
C PRO A 42 -0.12 30.37 24.31
N SER A 43 -1.24 30.12 23.62
CA SER A 43 -2.31 31.09 23.50
C SER A 43 -2.96 31.32 24.87
N ILE A 44 -3.34 32.57 25.14
CA ILE A 44 -3.95 32.98 26.41
C ILE A 44 -5.42 32.58 26.36
N GLU A 45 -5.79 31.43 26.92
CA GLU A 45 -7.21 31.05 27.09
C GLU A 45 -7.64 30.87 28.55
N GLU A 46 -8.83 31.39 28.85
CA GLU A 46 -9.58 31.07 30.07
C GLU A 46 -10.08 29.62 29.98
N GLN A 47 -9.77 28.80 30.99
CA GLN A 47 -10.18 27.40 31.07
C GLN A 47 -11.70 27.21 30.90
N ILE A 48 -12.14 26.66 29.77
CA ILE A 48 -13.46 26.05 29.64
C ILE A 48 -13.30 24.54 29.92
N VAL A 49 -14.03 24.06 30.92
CA VAL A 49 -14.11 22.64 31.28
C VAL A 49 -15.08 21.97 30.33
N ASP A 50 -14.60 20.99 29.57
CA ASP A 50 -15.43 20.15 28.70
C ASP A 50 -16.35 19.23 29.54
N GLU A 51 -17.62 19.09 29.15
CA GLU A 51 -18.61 18.26 29.85
C GLU A 51 -18.38 16.74 29.62
N GLU A 52 -17.52 16.36 28.66
CA GLU A 52 -17.28 14.95 28.29
C GLU A 52 -16.15 14.24 29.07
N GLY A 53 -15.43 14.94 29.96
CA GLY A 53 -14.58 14.29 30.97
C GLY A 53 -13.31 13.57 30.46
N PHE A 54 -12.84 13.86 29.24
CA PHE A 54 -11.56 13.37 28.72
C PHE A 54 -10.40 14.34 29.04
N ASP A 55 -9.22 13.82 29.36
CA ASP A 55 -8.02 14.62 29.71
C ASP A 55 -7.49 15.45 28.52
N ASN A 56 -7.25 16.75 28.74
CA ASN A 56 -6.81 17.78 27.76
C ASN A 56 -5.34 17.64 27.28
N VAL A 57 -4.84 16.44 27.01
CA VAL A 57 -3.43 16.21 26.68
C VAL A 57 -3.28 15.91 25.19
N SER A 58 -2.72 16.85 24.42
CA SER A 58 -2.25 16.55 23.05
C SER A 58 -1.08 15.57 23.15
N SER A 59 -1.02 14.60 22.23
CA SER A 59 0.05 13.59 22.16
C SER A 59 0.63 13.51 20.75
N PHE A 60 1.68 12.72 20.53
CA PHE A 60 2.06 12.21 19.21
C PHE A 60 2.08 10.67 19.24
N THR A 61 1.96 10.02 18.07
CA THR A 61 2.08 8.56 17.91
C THR A 61 2.96 8.16 16.71
N THR A 62 3.62 7.00 16.81
CA THR A 62 4.30 6.31 15.70
C THR A 62 4.29 4.80 15.94
N THR A 63 4.28 4.02 14.85
CA THR A 63 4.14 2.56 14.91
C THR A 63 5.31 1.85 14.24
N TYR A 64 6.01 0.99 14.99
CA TYR A 64 7.14 0.19 14.49
C TYR A 64 6.82 -1.29 14.39
N ALA A 65 7.40 -1.95 13.39
CA ALA A 65 7.51 -3.41 13.30
C ALA A 65 8.90 -3.87 13.78
N LEU A 66 8.99 -4.56 14.92
CA LEU A 66 10.26 -5.03 15.51
C LEU A 66 10.22 -6.51 15.89
N PRO A 67 11.28 -7.32 15.68
CA PRO A 67 11.23 -8.78 15.83
C PRO A 67 11.35 -9.27 17.29
N PHE A 68 10.58 -8.68 18.21
CA PHE A 68 10.61 -9.00 19.65
C PHE A 68 9.21 -9.30 20.21
N GLU A 69 9.13 -10.13 21.24
CA GLU A 69 7.87 -10.46 21.95
C GLU A 69 7.38 -9.28 22.79
N SER A 70 8.30 -8.51 23.37
CA SER A 70 7.97 -7.25 24.02
C SER A 70 9.10 -6.25 23.88
N VAL A 71 8.77 -4.97 23.99
CA VAL A 71 9.76 -3.89 24.03
C VAL A 71 9.60 -3.11 25.32
N GLY A 72 10.70 -2.92 26.04
CA GLY A 72 10.76 -1.94 27.11
C GLY A 72 11.05 -0.57 26.51
N ILE A 73 10.29 0.46 26.87
CA ILE A 73 10.66 1.83 26.52
C ILE A 73 11.53 2.42 27.62
N ARG A 74 12.65 3.02 27.21
CA ARG A 74 13.50 3.85 28.04
C ARG A 74 13.56 5.22 27.41
N VAL A 75 13.02 6.20 28.10
CA VAL A 75 13.29 7.60 27.77
C VAL A 75 14.75 7.88 28.09
N ASN A 76 15.55 8.14 27.05
CA ASN A 76 16.97 8.48 27.17
C ASN A 76 17.13 9.95 27.54
N SER A 77 16.28 10.81 26.98
CA SER A 77 16.13 12.20 27.40
C SER A 77 14.76 12.71 26.98
N ILE A 78 14.09 13.43 27.88
CA ILE A 78 12.90 14.23 27.53
C ILE A 78 13.13 15.66 27.99
N VAL A 79 12.83 16.62 27.12
CA VAL A 79 13.00 18.06 27.39
C VAL A 79 11.66 18.75 27.17
N TRP A 80 11.30 19.61 28.11
CA TRP A 80 10.10 20.42 28.08
C TRP A 80 10.46 21.89 28.15
N ASP A 81 9.80 22.68 27.32
CA ASP A 81 9.83 24.12 27.37
C ASP A 81 8.69 24.61 28.29
N VAL A 82 9.04 25.41 29.30
CA VAL A 82 8.11 25.92 30.33
C VAL A 82 7.75 27.36 30.04
N PHE A 83 6.46 27.67 30.07
CA PHE A 83 5.91 29.00 29.83
C PHE A 83 5.06 29.48 31.02
N ASP A 84 5.00 30.79 31.23
CA ASP A 84 4.02 31.38 32.15
C ASP A 84 2.62 31.51 31.49
N ALA A 85 1.62 31.86 32.29
CA ALA A 85 0.25 32.11 31.84
C ALA A 85 0.10 33.29 30.84
N SER A 86 1.17 34.02 30.54
CA SER A 86 1.23 35.07 29.52
C SER A 86 1.98 34.64 28.26
N GLY A 87 2.32 33.35 28.15
CA GLY A 87 3.01 32.77 26.99
C GLY A 87 4.52 33.04 26.96
N ASN A 88 5.12 33.64 28.00
CA ASN A 88 6.55 33.89 27.99
C ASN A 88 7.32 32.61 28.32
N PHE A 89 8.28 32.25 27.48
CA PHE A 89 9.23 31.19 27.78
C PHE A 89 10.02 31.54 29.05
N LEU A 90 9.97 30.65 30.03
CA LEU A 90 10.66 30.83 31.31
C LEU A 90 12.01 30.11 31.29
N HIS A 91 12.00 28.81 31.04
CA HIS A 91 13.17 27.93 31.08
C HIS A 91 12.84 26.55 30.51
N GLN A 92 13.87 25.74 30.28
CA GLN A 92 13.73 24.31 29.96
C GLN A 92 13.86 23.47 31.22
N ILE A 93 13.12 22.36 31.24
CA ILE A 93 13.27 21.31 32.24
C ILE A 93 13.42 19.97 31.54
N SER A 94 14.19 19.06 32.16
CA SER A 94 14.41 17.72 31.64
C SER A 94 13.75 16.67 32.54
N ASP A 95 13.49 15.49 31.98
CA ASP A 95 13.07 14.26 32.69
C ASP A 95 11.72 14.31 33.42
N ARG A 96 10.91 15.36 33.18
CA ARG A 96 9.52 15.43 33.67
C ARG A 96 8.58 14.71 32.70
N LYS A 97 7.53 14.08 33.23
CA LYS A 97 6.57 13.27 32.45
C LYS A 97 7.22 12.20 31.56
N SER A 98 8.48 11.81 31.83
CA SER A 98 9.15 10.71 31.13
C SER A 98 8.38 9.39 31.28
N GLN A 99 7.70 9.22 32.41
CA GLN A 99 6.82 8.08 32.66
C GLN A 99 5.52 8.08 31.84
N ASP A 100 5.16 9.20 31.21
CA ASP A 100 3.97 9.33 30.37
C ASP A 100 4.29 9.00 28.90
N VAL A 101 5.59 8.82 28.56
CA VAL A 101 6.02 8.26 27.27
C VAL A 101 5.90 6.75 27.36
N VAL A 102 4.96 6.20 26.61
CA VAL A 102 4.57 4.80 26.76
C VAL A 102 4.50 4.13 25.40
N VAL A 103 4.70 2.81 25.42
CA VAL A 103 4.19 1.96 24.34
C VAL A 103 2.68 1.88 24.55
N ALA A 104 1.92 2.76 23.87
CA ALA A 104 0.47 2.86 24.04
C ALA A 104 -0.27 1.68 23.45
N ASN A 105 0.30 1.03 22.44
CA ASN A 105 -0.20 -0.22 21.93
C ASN A 105 0.96 -1.16 21.60
N SER A 106 0.90 -2.39 22.11
CA SER A 106 1.76 -3.49 21.68
C SER A 106 0.84 -4.52 21.09
N PHE A 107 0.99 -4.80 19.81
CA PHE A 107 0.06 -5.66 19.10
C PHE A 107 0.77 -6.69 18.23
N GLN A 108 0.14 -7.83 18.12
CA GLN A 108 0.49 -8.86 17.17
C GLN A 108 -0.43 -8.71 15.98
N PHE A 109 0.15 -8.49 14.81
CA PHE A 109 -0.60 -8.41 13.56
C PHE A 109 -0.08 -9.48 12.61
N ARG A 110 -0.43 -10.72 12.93
CA ARG A 110 0.02 -11.92 12.22
C ARG A 110 1.57 -12.04 12.20
N GLU A 111 2.20 -11.75 11.05
CA GLU A 111 3.67 -11.75 10.93
C GLU A 111 4.32 -10.53 11.57
N MET A 112 3.58 -9.41 11.69
CA MET A 112 4.07 -8.16 12.27
C MET A 112 3.97 -8.18 13.80
N ARG A 113 5.02 -7.71 14.47
CA ARG A 113 5.04 -7.34 15.89
C ARG A 113 5.09 -5.83 15.96
N GLY A 114 3.93 -5.23 16.21
CA GLY A 114 3.69 -3.80 16.17
C GLY A 114 3.82 -3.16 17.53
N PHE A 115 4.53 -2.04 17.60
CA PHE A 115 4.68 -1.25 18.82
C PHE A 115 4.38 0.21 18.51
N THR A 116 3.23 0.69 18.96
CA THR A 116 2.84 2.10 18.86
C THR A 116 3.32 2.83 20.10
N VAL A 117 4.25 3.76 19.90
CA VAL A 117 4.70 4.67 20.96
C VAL A 117 3.80 5.90 20.96
N LYS A 118 3.35 6.31 22.14
CA LYS A 118 2.63 7.55 22.38
C LYS A 118 3.40 8.38 23.39
N ALA A 119 3.52 9.67 23.13
CA ALA A 119 4.04 10.60 24.13
C ALA A 119 3.17 11.86 24.19
N PRO A 120 2.98 12.46 25.38
CA PRO A 120 2.32 13.75 25.48
C PRO A 120 3.17 14.82 24.81
N THR A 121 2.54 15.71 24.04
CA THR A 121 3.18 16.87 23.44
C THR A 121 2.95 18.15 24.25
N ARG A 122 1.95 18.17 25.15
CA ARG A 122 1.69 19.29 26.07
C ARG A 122 1.08 18.90 27.41
N TYR A 123 1.27 19.71 28.45
CA TYR A 123 0.45 19.67 29.67
C TYR A 123 0.54 21.00 30.46
N SER A 124 -0.38 21.20 31.40
CA SER A 124 -0.47 22.41 32.25
C SER A 124 -0.35 22.03 33.72
N GLU A 125 0.43 22.78 34.52
CA GLU A 125 0.52 22.55 35.96
C GLU A 125 0.86 23.84 36.73
N SER A 126 0.07 24.15 37.76
CA SER A 126 0.29 25.30 38.65
C SER A 126 0.37 26.68 37.94
N GLY A 127 -0.40 26.86 36.87
CA GLY A 127 -0.40 28.10 36.07
C GLY A 127 0.80 28.25 35.13
N LEU A 128 1.56 27.17 34.91
CA LEU A 128 2.62 27.06 33.92
C LEU A 128 2.19 26.08 32.82
N GLU A 129 2.56 26.40 31.58
CA GLU A 129 2.32 25.58 30.40
C GLU A 129 3.62 24.89 29.99
N TYR A 130 3.54 23.61 29.62
CA TYR A 130 4.68 22.79 29.23
C TYR A 130 4.45 22.27 27.81
N ARG A 131 5.44 22.44 26.95
CA ARG A 131 5.46 21.91 25.57
C ARG A 131 6.67 21.00 25.41
N LEU A 132 6.45 19.80 24.86
CA LEU A 132 7.53 18.87 24.60
C LEU A 132 8.47 19.53 23.59
N SER A 133 9.78 19.49 23.84
CA SER A 133 10.79 20.03 22.93
C SER A 133 11.83 19.01 22.46
N GLN A 134 12.03 17.92 23.20
CA GLN A 134 12.83 16.80 22.72
C GLN A 134 12.38 15.52 23.39
N LEU A 135 12.39 14.44 22.63
CA LEU A 135 12.21 13.09 23.13
C LEU A 135 13.18 12.15 22.40
N ASP A 136 14.17 11.67 23.14
CA ASP A 136 15.00 10.53 22.75
C ASP A 136 14.56 9.34 23.59
N TYR A 137 14.19 8.25 22.93
CA TYR A 137 13.85 7.01 23.60
C TYR A 137 14.44 5.81 22.88
N SER A 138 14.75 4.78 23.66
CA SER A 138 15.08 3.47 23.14
C SER A 138 13.97 2.51 23.50
N LEU A 139 13.46 1.82 22.49
CA LEU A 139 12.82 0.54 22.64
C LEU A 139 13.92 -0.51 22.80
N SER A 140 13.84 -1.30 23.85
CA SER A 140 14.69 -2.45 24.08
C SER A 140 13.83 -3.72 24.02
N GLY A 141 13.95 -4.43 22.91
CA GLY A 141 13.35 -5.72 22.67
C GLY A 141 13.81 -6.77 23.67
N SER A 142 12.88 -7.61 24.11
CA SER A 142 13.15 -8.79 24.90
C SER A 142 12.33 -9.96 24.37
N GLY A 143 12.99 -11.13 24.31
CA GLY A 143 12.45 -12.34 23.68
C GLY A 143 12.42 -12.17 22.16
N ASN A 144 13.49 -12.56 21.47
CA ASN A 144 13.49 -12.56 20.00
C ASN A 144 12.42 -13.53 19.48
N ILE A 145 11.64 -13.08 18.51
CA ILE A 145 10.71 -13.98 17.82
C ILE A 145 11.49 -14.86 16.84
N ILE A 146 10.91 -16.00 16.48
CA ILE A 146 11.34 -16.73 15.29
C ILE A 146 10.85 -15.94 14.08
N LEU A 147 11.77 -15.49 13.23
CA LEU A 147 11.41 -14.72 12.04
C LEU A 147 10.49 -15.52 11.12
N PRO A 148 9.45 -14.89 10.55
CA PRO A 148 8.60 -15.55 9.58
C PRO A 148 9.39 -15.87 8.30
N GLN A 149 9.25 -17.09 7.79
CA GLN A 149 9.89 -17.51 6.53
C GLN A 149 9.22 -16.89 5.29
N SER A 150 8.02 -16.35 5.45
CA SER A 150 7.20 -15.75 4.40
C SER A 150 6.13 -14.87 5.01
N VAL A 151 5.62 -13.91 4.23
CA VAL A 151 4.47 -13.05 4.59
C VAL A 151 3.21 -13.49 3.85
N SER A 152 2.06 -13.27 4.48
CA SER A 152 0.78 -13.47 3.83
C SER A 152 0.54 -12.47 2.70
N PRO A 153 0.13 -12.92 1.49
CA PRO A 153 -0.27 -12.00 0.42
C PRO A 153 -1.42 -11.07 0.81
N ALA A 154 -2.26 -11.47 1.78
CA ALA A 154 -3.43 -10.70 2.17
C ALA A 154 -3.13 -9.48 3.05
N PHE A 155 -1.92 -9.42 3.64
CA PHE A 155 -1.54 -8.43 4.66
C PHE A 155 -0.32 -7.56 4.28
N VAL A 156 0.42 -7.88 3.20
CA VAL A 156 1.62 -7.11 2.82
C VAL A 156 1.36 -5.61 2.69
N GLU A 157 0.29 -5.22 2.00
CA GLU A 157 -0.04 -3.79 1.81
C GLU A 157 -0.51 -3.12 3.11
N ALA A 158 -1.11 -3.89 4.02
CA ALA A 158 -1.47 -3.41 5.35
C ALA A 158 -0.22 -3.11 6.19
N TYR A 159 0.80 -3.97 6.12
CA TYR A 159 2.08 -3.75 6.80
C TYR A 159 2.79 -2.48 6.30
N LYS A 160 2.82 -2.28 4.98
CA LYS A 160 3.39 -1.08 4.35
C LYS A 160 2.70 0.20 4.78
N LEU A 161 1.37 0.17 4.94
CA LEU A 161 0.61 1.35 5.32
C LEU A 161 0.74 1.69 6.82
N LEU A 162 0.90 0.66 7.67
CA LEU A 162 0.86 0.77 9.13
C LEU A 162 2.24 0.95 9.79
N ALA A 163 3.28 0.25 9.34
CA ALA A 163 4.60 0.32 9.95
C ALA A 163 5.43 1.48 9.37
N ASP A 164 5.72 2.48 10.20
CA ASP A 164 6.53 3.65 9.82
C ASP A 164 7.95 3.22 9.40
N ASN A 165 8.49 2.15 10.00
CA ASN A 165 9.77 1.55 9.66
C ASN A 165 9.66 0.34 8.69
N TYR A 166 8.58 0.19 7.91
CA TYR A 166 8.42 -1.00 7.02
C TYR A 166 9.66 -1.25 6.16
N ASP A 167 10.25 -0.19 5.63
CA ASP A 167 11.38 -0.24 4.72
C ASP A 167 12.70 -0.76 5.32
N THR A 168 12.81 -0.76 6.64
CA THR A 168 13.96 -1.27 7.41
C THR A 168 13.60 -2.48 8.28
N SER A 169 12.31 -2.73 8.47
CA SER A 169 11.81 -3.83 9.29
C SER A 169 12.14 -5.22 8.71
N TYR A 170 12.09 -6.22 9.57
CA TYR A 170 12.23 -7.64 9.22
C TYR A 170 11.16 -8.17 8.25
N LEU A 171 10.09 -7.40 7.97
CA LEU A 171 9.00 -7.81 7.09
C LEU A 171 9.32 -7.55 5.60
N LYS A 172 10.25 -6.64 5.32
CA LYS A 172 10.59 -6.26 3.94
C LYS A 172 11.30 -7.40 3.21
N GLY A 173 10.89 -7.63 1.96
CA GLY A 173 11.55 -8.60 1.08
C GLY A 173 11.28 -10.07 1.42
N LEU A 174 10.49 -10.34 2.47
CA LEU A 174 10.07 -11.71 2.79
C LEU A 174 9.25 -12.31 1.62
N PRO A 175 9.46 -13.60 1.28
CA PRO A 175 8.67 -14.29 0.26
C PRO A 175 7.18 -14.27 0.57
N THR A 176 6.34 -14.21 -0.45
CA THR A 176 4.90 -14.32 -0.25
C THR A 176 4.48 -15.80 -0.16
N ALA A 177 3.78 -16.15 0.92
CA ALA A 177 3.24 -17.50 1.12
C ALA A 177 2.19 -17.88 0.05
N ARG A 178 1.83 -19.17 -0.04
CA ARG A 178 0.59 -19.56 -0.72
C ARG A 178 -0.59 -19.24 0.21
N PRO A 179 -1.67 -18.64 -0.31
CA PRO A 179 -2.79 -18.28 0.52
C PRO A 179 -3.46 -19.53 1.10
N LYS A 180 -4.05 -19.42 2.29
CA LYS A 180 -4.67 -20.50 3.04
C LYS A 180 -6.05 -20.07 3.55
N MET A 181 -7.04 -20.94 3.46
CA MET A 181 -8.39 -20.70 3.96
C MET A 181 -8.86 -21.84 4.84
N LEU A 182 -9.39 -21.50 6.01
CA LEU A 182 -10.18 -22.40 6.83
C LEU A 182 -11.67 -22.13 6.61
N ILE A 183 -12.44 -23.19 6.39
CA ILE A 183 -13.90 -23.13 6.27
C ILE A 183 -14.53 -23.85 7.47
N ILE A 184 -15.34 -23.15 8.25
CA ILE A 184 -16.23 -23.77 9.25
C ILE A 184 -17.56 -24.07 8.58
N SER A 185 -17.90 -25.35 8.52
CA SER A 185 -19.01 -25.88 7.74
C SER A 185 -19.90 -26.83 8.57
N HIS A 186 -20.91 -27.38 7.92
CA HIS A 186 -21.84 -28.36 8.49
C HIS A 186 -21.77 -29.70 7.74
N PRO A 187 -22.07 -30.85 8.39
CA PRO A 187 -21.98 -32.16 7.74
C PRO A 187 -22.81 -32.24 6.44
N ASN A 188 -23.98 -31.61 6.46
CA ASN A 188 -24.94 -31.63 5.35
C ASN A 188 -24.50 -30.78 4.14
N LEU A 189 -23.41 -29.99 4.26
CA LEU A 189 -22.88 -29.15 3.19
C LEU A 189 -21.75 -29.81 2.38
N ALA A 190 -21.23 -30.95 2.83
CA ALA A 190 -20.04 -31.59 2.27
C ALA A 190 -20.07 -31.72 0.74
N ASN A 191 -21.21 -32.14 0.17
CA ASN A 191 -21.36 -32.29 -1.29
C ASN A 191 -21.52 -30.97 -2.04
N TYR A 192 -22.05 -29.93 -1.38
CA TYR A 192 -22.40 -28.65 -2.00
C TYR A 192 -21.22 -27.68 -2.05
N GLN A 193 -20.30 -27.75 -1.08
CA GLN A 193 -19.11 -26.89 -1.00
C GLN A 193 -17.93 -27.34 -1.88
N ARG A 194 -17.95 -28.59 -2.37
CA ARG A 194 -16.82 -29.18 -3.11
C ARG A 194 -16.40 -28.37 -4.34
N GLN A 195 -17.36 -27.83 -5.10
CA GLN A 195 -17.02 -27.02 -6.28
C GLN A 195 -16.33 -25.71 -5.90
N PHE A 196 -16.75 -25.08 -4.81
CA PHE A 196 -16.15 -23.87 -4.28
C PHE A 196 -14.72 -24.14 -3.78
N ILE A 197 -14.52 -25.19 -3.00
CA ILE A 197 -13.21 -25.60 -2.50
C ILE A 197 -12.25 -25.90 -3.66
N ASN A 198 -12.70 -26.68 -4.65
CA ASN A 198 -11.88 -27.01 -5.81
C ASN A 198 -11.51 -25.76 -6.62
N TRP A 199 -12.43 -24.79 -6.71
CA TRP A 199 -12.14 -23.52 -7.35
C TRP A 199 -11.06 -22.73 -6.60
N LYS A 200 -11.19 -22.59 -5.28
CA LYS A 200 -10.17 -21.90 -4.46
C LYS A 200 -8.81 -22.59 -4.53
N ARG A 201 -8.77 -23.93 -4.47
CA ARG A 201 -7.54 -24.69 -4.71
C ARG A 201 -6.94 -24.42 -6.09
N SER A 202 -7.77 -24.36 -7.13
CA SER A 202 -7.28 -24.04 -8.48
C SER A 202 -6.66 -22.64 -8.62
N LEU A 203 -6.98 -21.71 -7.72
CA LEU A 203 -6.36 -20.38 -7.64
C LEU A 203 -5.03 -20.37 -6.87
N GLY A 204 -4.55 -21.53 -6.40
CA GLY A 204 -3.30 -21.67 -5.64
C GLY A 204 -3.45 -21.66 -4.13
N MET A 205 -4.67 -21.74 -3.61
CA MET A 205 -4.97 -21.65 -2.18
C MET A 205 -5.03 -23.02 -1.51
N ASP A 206 -4.44 -23.18 -0.34
CA ASP A 206 -4.70 -24.34 0.51
C ASP A 206 -6.04 -24.13 1.25
N VAL A 207 -6.92 -25.12 1.20
CA VAL A 207 -8.27 -25.00 1.76
C VAL A 207 -8.57 -26.19 2.65
N ASP A 208 -8.80 -25.90 3.93
CA ASP A 208 -9.22 -26.84 4.95
C ASP A 208 -10.66 -26.61 5.35
N VAL A 209 -11.33 -27.69 5.73
CA VAL A 209 -12.73 -27.66 6.17
C VAL A 209 -12.83 -28.36 7.51
N VAL A 210 -13.42 -27.66 8.47
CA VAL A 210 -13.82 -28.25 9.75
C VAL A 210 -15.34 -28.23 9.87
N ILE A 211 -15.88 -29.29 10.47
CA ILE A 211 -17.30 -29.39 10.74
C ILE A 211 -17.57 -28.81 12.13
N LYS A 212 -18.53 -27.87 12.21
CA LYS A 212 -18.88 -27.16 13.44
C LYS A 212 -19.18 -28.10 14.62
N ASP A 213 -19.87 -29.20 14.34
CA ASP A 213 -20.26 -30.19 15.36
C ASP A 213 -19.05 -30.92 15.99
N ASP A 214 -17.90 -30.94 15.31
CA ASP A 214 -16.66 -31.57 15.80
C ASP A 214 -15.84 -30.62 16.70
N ILE A 215 -16.14 -29.32 16.71
CA ILE A 215 -15.40 -28.30 17.47
C ILE A 215 -16.21 -27.70 18.62
N GLY A 216 -17.50 -27.42 18.42
CA GLY A 216 -18.35 -26.82 19.46
C GLY A 216 -19.52 -25.99 18.95
N ASN A 217 -20.36 -25.57 19.89
CA ASN A 217 -21.58 -24.80 19.60
C ASN A 217 -21.59 -23.40 20.19
N SER A 218 -20.59 -23.03 20.98
CA SER A 218 -20.43 -21.70 21.55
C SER A 218 -19.31 -20.90 20.85
N VAL A 219 -19.36 -19.57 20.99
CA VAL A 219 -18.31 -18.65 20.50
C VAL A 219 -16.95 -19.05 21.05
N ASN A 220 -16.86 -19.32 22.35
CA ASN A 220 -15.60 -19.66 23.02
C ASN A 220 -15.00 -20.98 22.54
N GLU A 221 -15.82 -22.02 22.31
CA GLU A 221 -15.33 -23.30 21.79
C GLU A 221 -14.75 -23.14 20.37
N ILE A 222 -15.45 -22.39 19.51
CA ILE A 222 -14.98 -22.09 18.15
C ILE A 222 -13.69 -21.27 18.20
N LYS A 223 -13.64 -20.23 19.03
CA LYS A 223 -12.45 -19.38 19.19
C LYS A 223 -11.24 -20.18 19.68
N ASN A 224 -11.42 -21.04 20.68
CA ASN A 224 -10.36 -21.92 21.19
C ASN A 224 -9.82 -22.87 20.10
N TYR A 225 -10.72 -23.46 19.31
CA TYR A 225 -10.31 -24.28 18.17
C TYR A 225 -9.50 -23.48 17.14
N LEU A 226 -9.93 -22.26 16.83
CA LEU A 226 -9.23 -21.39 15.88
C LEU A 226 -7.82 -21.04 16.35
N ILE A 227 -7.65 -20.75 17.65
CA ILE A 227 -6.34 -20.51 18.27
C ILE A 227 -5.44 -21.73 18.06
N ASP A 228 -5.92 -22.93 18.43
CA ASP A 228 -5.14 -24.18 18.30
C ASP A 228 -4.79 -24.50 16.83
N TYR A 229 -5.75 -24.30 15.92
CA TYR A 229 -5.55 -24.54 14.49
C TYR A 229 -4.54 -23.55 13.89
N TYR A 230 -4.64 -22.28 14.26
CA TYR A 230 -3.79 -21.21 13.74
C TYR A 230 -2.31 -21.43 14.08
N GLN A 231 -2.00 -21.92 15.29
CA GLN A 231 -0.62 -22.24 15.70
C GLN A 231 0.10 -23.19 14.74
N GLN A 232 -0.62 -24.07 14.06
CA GLN A 232 -0.06 -25.09 13.17
C GLN A 232 -0.16 -24.70 11.68
N HIS A 233 -1.23 -24.01 11.30
CA HIS A 233 -1.58 -23.83 9.88
C HIS A 233 -1.47 -22.38 9.41
N ARG A 234 -1.66 -21.39 10.30
CA ARG A 234 -1.70 -19.94 10.01
C ARG A 234 -2.55 -19.59 8.77
N PRO A 235 -3.87 -19.88 8.76
CA PRO A 235 -4.75 -19.51 7.64
C PRO A 235 -4.78 -18.00 7.42
N ASP A 236 -4.93 -17.54 6.18
CA ASP A 236 -5.12 -16.11 5.85
C ASP A 236 -6.59 -15.71 5.94
N TYR A 237 -7.48 -16.66 5.69
CA TYR A 237 -8.92 -16.44 5.59
C TYR A 237 -9.69 -17.44 6.45
N LEU A 238 -10.75 -16.96 7.09
CA LEU A 238 -11.77 -17.78 7.73
C LEU A 238 -13.11 -17.54 7.02
N LEU A 239 -13.74 -18.59 6.53
CA LEU A 239 -15.08 -18.53 5.95
C LEU A 239 -16.08 -19.31 6.80
N LEU A 240 -17.07 -18.61 7.34
CA LEU A 240 -18.17 -19.19 8.11
C LEU A 240 -19.34 -19.51 7.16
N LEU A 241 -19.76 -20.78 7.10
CA LEU A 241 -20.89 -21.22 6.28
C LEU A 241 -22.15 -21.41 7.13
N GLY A 242 -22.81 -20.31 7.46
CA GLY A 242 -24.04 -20.32 8.26
C GLY A 242 -24.50 -18.93 8.70
N ASP A 243 -25.79 -18.81 9.02
CA ASP A 243 -26.39 -17.67 9.74
C ASP A 243 -26.09 -17.81 11.26
N VAL A 244 -26.45 -16.86 12.10
CA VAL A 244 -26.46 -17.01 13.57
C VAL A 244 -27.71 -17.74 14.05
N THR A 245 -28.75 -17.78 13.23
CA THR A 245 -30.00 -18.51 13.47
C THR A 245 -30.19 -19.68 12.50
N GLY A 246 -31.30 -20.43 12.64
CA GLY A 246 -31.66 -21.49 11.70
C GLY A 246 -30.91 -22.81 11.87
N ASN A 247 -31.03 -23.68 10.87
CA ASN A 247 -30.48 -25.04 10.89
C ASN A 247 -28.97 -25.10 10.57
N PHE A 248 -28.44 -24.03 9.99
CA PHE A 248 -27.02 -23.84 9.67
C PHE A 248 -26.47 -22.70 10.54
N SER A 249 -26.70 -22.80 11.86
CA SER A 249 -26.29 -21.76 12.79
C SER A 249 -24.82 -21.89 13.18
N ILE A 250 -24.07 -20.81 13.01
CA ILE A 250 -22.74 -20.57 13.59
C ILE A 250 -22.87 -19.32 14.46
N PRO A 251 -22.63 -19.39 15.78
CA PRO A 251 -22.79 -18.25 16.68
C PRO A 251 -21.83 -17.10 16.31
N THR A 252 -22.07 -15.93 16.89
CA THR A 252 -21.23 -14.74 16.76
C THR A 252 -21.02 -14.11 18.14
N ALA A 253 -19.96 -13.34 18.30
CA ALA A 253 -19.76 -12.53 19.49
C ALA A 253 -20.53 -11.22 19.39
N PHE A 254 -20.50 -10.44 20.48
CA PHE A 254 -21.05 -9.09 20.48
C PHE A 254 -20.06 -8.12 21.14
N PHE A 255 -19.96 -6.92 20.59
CA PHE A 255 -19.08 -5.86 21.08
C PHE A 255 -19.89 -4.63 21.51
N PRO A 256 -19.60 -4.01 22.67
CA PRO A 256 -20.37 -2.88 23.17
C PRO A 256 -20.05 -1.58 22.42
N SER A 257 -21.07 -0.73 22.22
CA SER A 257 -20.89 0.62 21.70
C SER A 257 -20.24 1.54 22.75
N PRO A 258 -19.31 2.44 22.38
CA PRO A 258 -18.67 3.36 23.32
C PRO A 258 -19.62 4.44 23.85
N GLU A 259 -20.69 4.75 23.11
CA GLU A 259 -21.61 5.86 23.42
C GLU A 259 -23.02 5.36 23.81
N TYR A 260 -23.46 4.22 23.27
CA TYR A 260 -24.83 3.74 23.41
C TYR A 260 -24.89 2.43 24.21
N GLN A 261 -25.99 2.21 24.94
CA GLN A 261 -26.23 0.97 25.68
C GLN A 261 -26.72 -0.16 24.77
N GLU A 262 -25.87 -0.55 23.81
CA GLU A 262 -26.14 -1.61 22.84
C GLU A 262 -24.92 -2.50 22.62
N ASN A 263 -25.13 -3.66 22.01
CA ASN A 263 -24.08 -4.59 21.67
C ASN A 263 -24.28 -5.08 20.23
N ASP A 264 -23.22 -5.05 19.45
CA ASP A 264 -23.26 -5.24 18.00
C ASP A 264 -22.60 -6.56 17.60
N ALA A 265 -23.17 -7.24 16.60
CA ALA A 265 -22.65 -8.52 16.11
C ALA A 265 -21.22 -8.40 15.61
N ASP A 266 -20.37 -9.35 15.99
CA ASP A 266 -18.91 -9.26 15.86
C ASP A 266 -18.31 -10.64 15.54
N ASP A 267 -18.21 -10.95 14.24
CA ASP A 267 -17.41 -12.09 13.78
C ASP A 267 -15.90 -11.78 13.78
N TYR A 268 -15.52 -10.51 13.93
CA TYR A 268 -14.13 -10.06 13.95
C TYR A 268 -13.36 -10.64 15.15
N GLN A 269 -14.03 -10.97 16.26
CA GLN A 269 -13.39 -11.70 17.37
C GLN A 269 -12.81 -13.06 17.00
N TYR A 270 -13.27 -13.69 15.92
CA TYR A 270 -12.70 -14.93 15.40
C TYR A 270 -11.36 -14.72 14.66
N SER A 271 -11.00 -13.47 14.34
CA SER A 271 -9.66 -13.13 13.83
C SER A 271 -8.64 -12.77 14.90
N LEU A 272 -9.07 -12.51 16.13
CA LEU A 272 -8.19 -12.14 17.24
C LEU A 272 -7.71 -13.42 17.95
N LEU A 273 -6.60 -13.98 17.47
CA LEU A 273 -6.11 -15.33 17.83
C LEU A 273 -4.77 -15.30 18.56
N GLU A 274 -3.97 -14.26 18.36
CA GLU A 274 -2.72 -14.01 19.05
C GLU A 274 -2.68 -12.55 19.53
N GLY A 275 -1.86 -12.26 20.55
CA GLY A 275 -1.84 -10.91 21.14
C GLY A 275 -3.05 -10.60 22.03
N ASP A 276 -2.98 -9.46 22.72
CA ASP A 276 -4.07 -8.86 23.50
C ASP A 276 -4.41 -7.50 22.88
N ASP A 277 -4.87 -7.54 21.63
CA ASP A 277 -5.11 -6.37 20.79
C ASP A 277 -6.29 -6.60 19.82
N TYR A 278 -6.52 -5.65 18.90
CA TYR A 278 -7.64 -5.65 17.95
C TYR A 278 -7.18 -5.78 16.48
N PHE A 279 -5.92 -6.12 16.22
CA PHE A 279 -5.44 -6.41 14.87
C PHE A 279 -5.74 -7.87 14.50
N PRO A 280 -6.10 -8.16 13.24
CA PRO A 280 -6.57 -9.50 12.87
C PRO A 280 -5.42 -10.40 12.43
N GLU A 281 -5.36 -11.63 12.94
CA GLU A 281 -4.45 -12.67 12.44
C GLU A 281 -4.88 -13.22 11.07
N LEU A 282 -6.19 -13.17 10.78
CA LEU A 282 -6.80 -13.67 9.55
C LEU A 282 -8.02 -12.82 9.16
N LEU A 283 -8.48 -12.91 7.92
CA LEU A 283 -9.65 -12.18 7.44
C LEU A 283 -10.90 -13.05 7.51
N VAL A 284 -11.89 -12.65 8.32
CA VAL A 284 -13.14 -13.39 8.53
C VAL A 284 -14.22 -12.90 7.57
N GLY A 285 -14.89 -13.83 6.89
CA GLY A 285 -16.13 -13.56 6.18
C GLY A 285 -17.19 -14.63 6.41
N ARG A 286 -18.45 -14.26 6.21
CA ARG A 286 -19.61 -15.12 6.44
C ARG A 286 -20.46 -15.25 5.18
N PHE A 287 -20.70 -16.49 4.75
CA PHE A 287 -21.86 -16.81 3.95
C PHE A 287 -23.04 -17.10 4.88
N SER A 288 -23.85 -16.08 5.15
CA SER A 288 -25.04 -16.21 5.99
C SER A 288 -26.23 -16.69 5.17
N PHE A 289 -26.77 -17.85 5.51
CA PHE A 289 -27.91 -18.48 4.85
C PHE A 289 -28.69 -19.39 5.81
N ASN A 290 -29.97 -19.59 5.50
CA ASN A 290 -30.85 -20.50 6.23
C ASN A 290 -31.15 -21.79 5.46
N GLU A 291 -30.97 -21.76 4.12
CA GLU A 291 -31.21 -22.91 3.25
C GLU A 291 -30.01 -23.27 2.37
N ILE A 292 -29.89 -24.57 2.04
CA ILE A 292 -28.83 -25.08 1.16
C ILE A 292 -28.85 -24.38 -0.22
N ASN A 293 -30.03 -24.03 -0.73
CA ASN A 293 -30.13 -23.37 -2.03
C ASN A 293 -29.55 -21.96 -2.03
N GLU A 294 -29.68 -21.23 -0.91
CA GLU A 294 -29.07 -19.90 -0.73
C GLU A 294 -27.54 -20.03 -0.70
N PHE A 295 -27.01 -20.98 0.08
CA PHE A 295 -25.57 -21.27 0.08
C PHE A 295 -25.04 -21.61 -1.32
N ARG A 296 -25.71 -22.53 -2.02
CA ARG A 296 -25.33 -22.93 -3.38
C ARG A 296 -25.33 -21.75 -4.34
N ASN A 297 -26.31 -20.85 -4.23
CA ASN A 297 -26.36 -19.62 -5.00
C ASN A 297 -25.15 -18.73 -4.68
N MET A 298 -24.90 -18.43 -3.39
CA MET A 298 -23.79 -17.58 -2.95
C MET A 298 -22.43 -18.12 -3.42
N ALA A 299 -22.15 -19.40 -3.18
CA ALA A 299 -20.90 -20.04 -3.63
C ALA A 299 -20.76 -20.03 -5.16
N ASN A 300 -21.86 -20.28 -5.90
CA ASN A 300 -21.86 -20.23 -7.36
C ASN A 300 -21.61 -18.81 -7.90
N LYS A 301 -22.14 -17.77 -7.24
CA LYS A 301 -21.89 -16.37 -7.61
C LYS A 301 -20.40 -16.04 -7.52
N THR A 302 -19.73 -16.43 -6.43
CA THR A 302 -18.27 -16.27 -6.29
C THR A 302 -17.50 -16.99 -7.39
N ILE A 303 -17.81 -18.26 -7.66
CA ILE A 303 -17.13 -19.04 -8.70
C ILE A 303 -17.32 -18.40 -10.09
N ILE A 304 -18.55 -18.03 -10.46
CA ILE A 304 -18.82 -17.40 -11.75
C ILE A 304 -18.06 -16.08 -11.87
N TYR A 305 -18.09 -15.24 -10.83
CA TYR A 305 -17.43 -13.94 -10.83
C TYR A 305 -15.91 -14.06 -11.02
N GLU A 306 -15.25 -14.96 -10.30
CA GLU A 306 -13.79 -15.11 -10.37
C GLU A 306 -13.33 -15.92 -11.59
N ARG A 307 -14.11 -16.90 -12.06
CA ARG A 307 -13.69 -17.84 -13.11
C ARG A 307 -14.13 -17.42 -14.51
N GLN A 308 -15.39 -17.01 -14.65
CA GLN A 308 -16.03 -16.75 -15.93
C GLN A 308 -16.96 -15.52 -15.80
N PRO A 309 -16.39 -14.33 -15.53
CA PRO A 309 -17.20 -13.14 -15.41
C PRO A 309 -17.97 -12.88 -16.70
N PHE A 310 -19.07 -12.14 -16.64
CA PHE A 310 -19.89 -11.86 -17.80
C PHE A 310 -19.15 -10.93 -18.79
N MET A 311 -18.50 -11.53 -19.79
CA MET A 311 -17.69 -10.84 -20.81
C MET A 311 -18.42 -10.62 -22.15
N GLY A 312 -19.68 -11.06 -22.28
CA GLY A 312 -20.46 -10.93 -23.53
C GLY A 312 -20.84 -9.47 -23.85
N GLU A 313 -20.97 -8.64 -22.82
CA GLU A 313 -21.10 -7.18 -22.89
C GLU A 313 -20.28 -6.65 -21.71
N THR A 314 -19.17 -5.95 -21.98
CA THR A 314 -18.22 -5.55 -20.93
C THR A 314 -18.47 -4.14 -20.39
N ASP A 315 -19.46 -3.42 -20.93
CA ASP A 315 -19.74 -2.04 -20.54
C ASP A 315 -20.10 -1.92 -19.04
N TRP A 316 -20.76 -2.92 -18.46
CA TRP A 316 -21.07 -2.92 -17.02
C TRP A 316 -19.82 -2.91 -16.13
N MET A 317 -18.69 -3.45 -16.59
CA MET A 317 -17.41 -3.43 -15.86
C MET A 317 -16.72 -2.07 -15.91
N LYS A 318 -17.15 -1.18 -16.82
CA LYS A 318 -16.73 0.21 -16.90
C LYS A 318 -17.75 1.16 -16.29
N ARG A 319 -18.75 0.61 -15.58
CA ARG A 319 -19.79 1.35 -14.88
C ARG A 319 -19.68 1.12 -13.38
N SER A 320 -19.88 2.17 -12.60
CA SER A 320 -20.00 2.10 -11.15
C SER A 320 -21.23 2.88 -10.68
N LEU A 321 -21.65 2.67 -9.44
CA LEU A 321 -22.73 3.40 -8.81
C LEU A 321 -22.27 3.97 -7.47
N VAL A 322 -22.38 5.29 -7.31
CA VAL A 322 -22.22 5.97 -6.03
C VAL A 322 -23.58 6.51 -5.58
N VAL A 323 -23.97 6.18 -4.35
CA VAL A 323 -25.22 6.61 -3.75
C VAL A 323 -24.89 7.31 -2.45
N ALA A 324 -25.37 8.53 -2.26
CA ALA A 324 -25.05 9.28 -1.07
C ALA A 324 -26.18 10.19 -0.59
N GLY A 325 -26.35 10.30 0.73
CA GLY A 325 -27.34 11.19 1.32
C GLY A 325 -26.79 12.07 2.42
N ASN A 326 -27.09 13.36 2.32
CA ASN A 326 -26.86 14.35 3.35
C ASN A 326 -28.13 14.42 4.20
N TYR A 327 -28.19 13.59 5.24
CA TYR A 327 -29.20 13.69 6.28
C TYR A 327 -28.62 14.53 7.41
N ALA A 328 -29.05 15.79 7.51
CA ALA A 328 -28.69 16.65 8.63
C ALA A 328 -29.92 16.84 9.54
N GLU A 329 -29.77 16.51 10.82
CA GLU A 329 -30.47 17.27 11.85
C GLU A 329 -29.71 18.59 12.02
N GLY A 330 -30.32 19.71 11.64
CA GLY A 330 -29.72 21.05 11.69
C GLY A 330 -29.10 21.56 10.37
N ASN A 331 -28.44 22.72 10.44
CA ASN A 331 -27.83 23.46 9.32
C ASN A 331 -26.84 22.62 8.49
N LEU A 332 -26.43 23.18 7.32
CA LEU A 332 -25.44 22.60 6.41
C LEU A 332 -24.23 22.03 7.17
N ARG A 333 -23.93 20.75 6.95
CA ARG A 333 -22.72 20.09 7.45
C ARG A 333 -21.73 19.98 6.28
N PRO A 334 -20.50 20.50 6.39
CA PRO A 334 -19.48 20.49 5.32
C PRO A 334 -18.94 19.10 5.03
N THR A 335 -18.79 18.28 6.06
CA THR A 335 -18.46 16.88 5.85
C THR A 335 -19.69 16.06 5.59
N THR A 336 -19.76 15.55 4.37
CA THR A 336 -20.93 14.84 3.92
C THR A 336 -20.60 13.49 3.29
N PRO A 337 -21.53 12.53 3.36
CA PRO A 337 -21.50 11.32 2.54
C PRO A 337 -21.31 11.61 1.04
N VAL A 338 -21.85 12.73 0.56
CA VAL A 338 -21.79 13.14 -0.84
C VAL A 338 -20.38 13.52 -1.27
N HIS A 339 -19.58 14.19 -0.42
CA HIS A 339 -18.21 14.60 -0.77
C HIS A 339 -17.30 13.40 -1.05
N MET A 340 -17.24 12.44 -0.11
CA MET A 340 -16.50 11.19 -0.31
C MET A 340 -16.98 10.44 -1.57
N SER A 341 -18.28 10.45 -1.85
CA SER A 341 -18.84 9.80 -3.04
C SER A 341 -18.52 10.51 -4.36
N ARG A 342 -18.36 11.85 -4.33
CA ARG A 342 -17.89 12.63 -5.49
C ARG A 342 -16.41 12.39 -5.74
N TRP A 343 -15.58 12.37 -4.69
CA TRP A 343 -14.18 11.98 -4.79
C TRP A 343 -14.03 10.61 -5.45
N LEU A 344 -14.75 9.61 -4.94
CA LEU A 344 -14.70 8.25 -5.47
C LEU A 344 -15.13 8.21 -6.94
N ARG A 345 -16.21 8.92 -7.28
CA ARG A 345 -16.69 9.06 -8.65
C ARG A 345 -15.59 9.60 -9.56
N ASN A 346 -14.94 10.69 -9.17
CA ASN A 346 -13.92 11.33 -10.01
C ASN A 346 -12.71 10.43 -10.16
N LYS A 347 -12.19 9.84 -9.07
CA LYS A 347 -11.07 8.90 -9.11
C LYS A 347 -11.35 7.68 -9.99
N MET A 348 -12.57 7.13 -9.97
CA MET A 348 -12.98 6.06 -10.88
C MET A 348 -12.97 6.50 -12.35
N LEU A 349 -13.47 7.70 -12.66
CA LEU A 349 -13.43 8.23 -14.02
C LEU A 349 -11.99 8.43 -14.52
N ASP A 350 -11.10 8.93 -13.65
CA ASP A 350 -9.69 9.21 -13.99
C ASP A 350 -8.90 7.95 -14.35
N ILE A 351 -9.17 6.83 -13.66
CA ILE A 351 -8.50 5.56 -13.97
C ILE A 351 -9.14 4.81 -15.16
N GLY A 352 -10.24 5.33 -15.73
CA GLY A 352 -10.81 4.84 -16.99
C GLY A 352 -12.21 4.22 -16.93
N TYR A 353 -12.99 4.40 -15.85
CA TYR A 353 -14.41 4.05 -15.88
C TYR A 353 -15.14 4.94 -16.89
N ALA A 354 -16.00 4.34 -17.72
CA ALA A 354 -16.74 5.07 -18.75
C ALA A 354 -17.90 5.88 -18.15
N GLN A 355 -18.49 5.41 -17.05
CA GLN A 355 -19.58 6.09 -16.37
C GLN A 355 -19.65 5.70 -14.91
N VAL A 356 -19.90 6.68 -14.04
CA VAL A 356 -20.25 6.44 -12.64
C VAL A 356 -21.62 7.06 -12.41
N ASP A 357 -22.64 6.21 -12.27
CA ASP A 357 -24.00 6.63 -11.95
C ASP A 357 -24.01 7.22 -10.53
N SER A 358 -24.65 8.37 -10.34
CA SER A 358 -24.69 9.07 -9.05
C SER A 358 -26.12 9.32 -8.63
N VAL A 359 -26.50 8.90 -7.43
CA VAL A 359 -27.81 9.18 -6.85
C VAL A 359 -27.59 9.87 -5.50
N PHE A 360 -27.72 11.20 -5.51
CA PHE A 360 -27.45 12.03 -4.32
C PHE A 360 -28.74 12.63 -3.74
N TYR A 361 -28.84 12.61 -2.42
CA TYR A 361 -29.88 13.29 -1.64
C TYR A 361 -29.26 14.43 -0.81
N PRO A 362 -29.77 15.67 -0.90
CA PRO A 362 -30.60 16.20 -1.98
C PRO A 362 -29.88 16.21 -3.35
N PRO A 363 -30.61 16.41 -4.47
CA PRO A 363 -32.05 16.66 -4.56
C PRO A 363 -32.89 15.39 -4.74
N THR A 364 -32.27 14.21 -4.84
CA THR A 364 -33.00 13.00 -5.27
C THR A 364 -33.71 12.33 -4.11
N TYR A 365 -35.04 12.39 -4.10
CA TYR A 365 -35.90 11.65 -3.18
C TYR A 365 -37.11 11.04 -3.92
N PRO A 366 -37.47 9.77 -3.71
CA PRO A 366 -36.79 8.79 -2.86
C PRO A 366 -35.54 8.17 -3.52
N GLY A 367 -35.31 8.35 -4.83
CA GLY A 367 -34.11 7.83 -5.53
C GLY A 367 -34.10 6.32 -5.84
N THR A 368 -35.02 5.55 -5.27
CA THR A 368 -35.16 4.10 -5.43
C THR A 368 -35.13 3.61 -6.87
N SER A 369 -35.89 4.27 -7.77
CA SER A 369 -35.95 3.89 -9.18
C SER A 369 -34.66 4.15 -9.93
N ALA A 370 -33.93 5.22 -9.58
CA ALA A 370 -32.62 5.53 -10.17
C ALA A 370 -31.58 4.50 -9.72
N ILE A 371 -31.58 4.14 -8.43
CA ILE A 371 -30.70 3.10 -7.87
C ILE A 371 -30.99 1.75 -8.55
N ALA A 372 -32.24 1.30 -8.56
CA ALA A 372 -32.65 0.05 -9.19
C ALA A 372 -32.31 0.04 -10.69
N SER A 373 -32.55 1.15 -11.40
CA SER A 373 -32.20 1.24 -12.83
C SER A 373 -30.70 1.18 -13.09
N ALA A 374 -29.87 1.79 -12.24
CA ALA A 374 -28.42 1.72 -12.36
C ALA A 374 -27.94 0.28 -12.17
N ILE A 375 -28.39 -0.38 -11.10
CA ILE A 375 -28.08 -1.79 -10.80
C ILE A 375 -28.52 -2.70 -11.96
N ASN A 376 -29.73 -2.50 -12.50
CA ASN A 376 -30.28 -3.34 -13.56
C ASN A 376 -29.60 -3.15 -14.93
N ARG A 377 -28.94 -2.00 -15.16
CA ARG A 377 -28.04 -1.80 -16.31
C ARG A 377 -26.68 -2.47 -16.13
N GLY A 378 -26.33 -2.86 -14.91
CA GLY A 378 -25.06 -3.49 -14.56
C GLY A 378 -24.01 -2.45 -14.15
N VAL A 379 -23.40 -2.68 -13.00
CA VAL A 379 -22.30 -1.89 -12.43
C VAL A 379 -21.31 -2.83 -11.73
N GLN A 380 -20.02 -2.49 -11.73
CA GLN A 380 -18.95 -3.28 -11.13
C GLN A 380 -18.88 -3.09 -9.60
N LEU A 381 -18.94 -1.84 -9.16
CA LEU A 381 -18.85 -1.45 -7.75
C LEU A 381 -20.06 -0.60 -7.38
N ILE A 382 -20.52 -0.77 -6.15
CA ILE A 382 -21.55 0.10 -5.53
C ILE A 382 -20.97 0.63 -4.22
N SER A 383 -20.95 1.95 -4.07
CA SER A 383 -20.67 2.61 -2.80
C SER A 383 -21.93 3.30 -2.31
N TYR A 384 -22.35 3.00 -1.09
CA TYR A 384 -23.38 3.76 -0.38
C TYR A 384 -22.80 4.42 0.87
N ARG A 385 -23.09 5.71 1.02
CA ARG A 385 -22.80 6.51 2.22
C ARG A 385 -24.05 7.31 2.60
N GLY A 386 -24.42 7.38 3.88
CA GLY A 386 -25.64 8.10 4.26
C GLY A 386 -26.20 7.60 5.58
N TRP A 387 -27.51 7.37 5.62
CA TRP A 387 -28.22 6.74 6.73
C TRP A 387 -28.90 5.43 6.29
N GLY A 388 -28.94 4.44 7.17
CA GLY A 388 -29.41 3.09 6.88
C GLY A 388 -29.78 2.32 8.15
N ASP A 389 -30.43 1.18 7.98
CA ASP A 389 -30.66 0.18 9.02
C ASP A 389 -30.67 -1.24 8.43
N ALA A 390 -30.96 -2.28 9.22
CA ALA A 390 -31.04 -3.67 8.76
C ALA A 390 -32.05 -3.91 7.61
N ASN A 391 -32.98 -2.99 7.32
CA ASN A 391 -33.90 -3.07 6.17
C ASN A 391 -33.33 -2.42 4.91
N GLY A 392 -32.33 -1.55 5.01
CA GLY A 392 -31.65 -0.93 3.88
C GLY A 392 -31.34 0.56 4.03
N TRP A 393 -31.27 1.24 2.89
CA TRP A 393 -30.87 2.63 2.76
C TRP A 393 -32.08 3.56 2.81
N HIS A 394 -31.95 4.69 3.50
CA HIS A 394 -33.07 5.62 3.72
C HIS A 394 -33.02 6.87 2.84
N PHE A 395 -31.83 7.44 2.61
CA PHE A 395 -31.67 8.68 1.87
C PHE A 395 -30.44 8.63 0.95
N PRO A 396 -30.62 8.52 -0.37
CA PRO A 396 -31.84 8.11 -1.05
C PRO A 396 -32.28 6.68 -0.64
N SER A 397 -33.58 6.41 -0.71
CA SER A 397 -34.19 5.19 -0.20
C SER A 397 -34.03 4.00 -1.14
N PHE A 398 -33.57 2.86 -0.61
CA PHE A 398 -33.51 1.57 -1.28
C PHE A 398 -33.44 0.43 -0.25
N HIS A 399 -34.51 -0.36 -0.17
CA HIS A 399 -34.74 -1.31 0.93
C HIS A 399 -34.89 -2.75 0.44
N ASN A 400 -34.98 -3.67 1.39
CA ASN A 400 -35.20 -5.09 1.15
C ASN A 400 -36.28 -5.42 0.09
N PRO A 401 -37.49 -4.83 0.09
CA PRO A 401 -38.49 -5.10 -0.97
C PRO A 401 -38.05 -4.66 -2.38
N ASP A 402 -37.17 -3.66 -2.49
CA ASP A 402 -36.69 -3.17 -3.79
C ASP A 402 -35.72 -4.15 -4.45
N LEU A 403 -35.00 -4.95 -3.65
CA LEU A 403 -34.13 -6.02 -4.12
C LEU A 403 -34.87 -7.12 -4.90
N ASP A 404 -36.18 -7.29 -4.66
CA ASP A 404 -37.00 -8.25 -5.40
C ASP A 404 -37.18 -7.84 -6.87
N ASN A 405 -36.91 -6.58 -7.20
CA ASN A 405 -36.95 -6.02 -8.56
C ASN A 405 -35.57 -5.88 -9.21
N VAL A 406 -34.50 -6.28 -8.54
CA VAL A 406 -33.15 -6.27 -9.11
C VAL A 406 -33.03 -7.38 -10.15
N THR A 407 -32.44 -7.07 -11.30
CA THR A 407 -32.21 -7.97 -12.43
C THR A 407 -30.79 -7.79 -12.99
N SER A 408 -29.80 -7.65 -12.09
CA SER A 408 -28.38 -7.55 -12.46
C SER A 408 -27.89 -8.84 -13.16
N TYR A 409 -28.51 -9.97 -12.81
CA TYR A 409 -28.16 -11.31 -13.30
C TYR A 409 -26.68 -11.63 -13.06
N GLN A 410 -25.92 -11.99 -14.10
CA GLN A 410 -24.49 -12.29 -14.01
C GLN A 410 -23.60 -11.04 -13.86
N ARG A 411 -24.17 -9.83 -13.97
CA ARG A 411 -23.46 -8.55 -13.78
C ARG A 411 -23.47 -8.17 -12.30
N MET A 412 -22.84 -9.01 -11.48
CA MET A 412 -22.94 -8.94 -10.02
C MET A 412 -21.96 -7.88 -9.48
N PRO A 413 -22.45 -6.80 -8.84
CA PRO A 413 -21.58 -5.82 -8.22
C PRO A 413 -20.97 -6.34 -6.91
N ILE A 414 -19.95 -5.63 -6.44
CA ILE A 414 -19.49 -5.63 -5.05
C ILE A 414 -20.06 -4.39 -4.36
N VAL A 415 -20.61 -4.57 -3.16
CA VAL A 415 -21.33 -3.52 -2.43
C VAL A 415 -20.58 -3.12 -1.17
N TYR A 416 -20.12 -1.85 -1.15
CA TYR A 416 -19.61 -1.18 0.03
C TYR A 416 -20.75 -0.35 0.64
N SER A 417 -21.48 -0.95 1.58
CA SER A 417 -22.54 -0.29 2.35
C SER A 417 -21.97 0.20 3.67
N ILE A 418 -21.06 1.17 3.58
CA ILE A 418 -20.40 1.76 4.74
C ILE A 418 -21.39 2.75 5.37
N VAL A 419 -22.34 2.25 6.17
CA VAL A 419 -23.43 3.01 6.82
C VAL A 419 -24.05 2.18 7.95
N CYS A 420 -24.73 2.80 8.90
CA CYS A 420 -25.45 2.16 10.00
C CYS A 420 -26.19 0.83 9.64
N ASN A 421 -25.92 -0.22 10.44
CA ASN A 421 -26.67 -1.47 10.68
C ASN A 421 -27.02 -2.34 9.44
N THR A 422 -26.58 -1.97 8.24
CA THR A 422 -26.90 -2.71 7.01
C THR A 422 -26.26 -4.10 6.92
N GLY A 423 -25.23 -4.38 7.72
CA GLY A 423 -24.55 -5.67 7.81
C GLY A 423 -24.86 -6.44 9.10
N ASP A 424 -25.88 -6.04 9.87
CA ASP A 424 -26.26 -6.68 11.13
C ASP A 424 -26.96 -8.03 10.91
N PHE A 425 -26.19 -9.08 10.67
CA PHE A 425 -26.71 -10.44 10.44
C PHE A 425 -27.30 -11.10 11.70
N ALA A 426 -27.16 -10.48 12.88
CA ALA A 426 -27.80 -10.94 14.12
C ALA A 426 -29.05 -10.14 14.48
N ASN A 427 -29.48 -9.22 13.60
CA ASN A 427 -30.68 -8.43 13.80
C ASN A 427 -31.96 -9.30 13.81
N ASN A 428 -33.04 -8.76 14.38
CA ASN A 428 -34.36 -9.38 14.27
C ASN A 428 -34.93 -9.31 12.82
N VAL A 429 -34.43 -8.40 11.98
CA VAL A 429 -34.69 -8.38 10.54
C VAL A 429 -33.80 -9.45 9.89
N ASN A 430 -34.38 -10.62 9.58
CA ASN A 430 -33.71 -11.71 8.87
C ASN A 430 -34.46 -12.08 7.58
N PRO A 431 -33.83 -12.04 6.39
CA PRO A 431 -32.46 -11.57 6.17
C PRO A 431 -32.33 -10.06 6.40
N CYS A 432 -31.23 -9.63 7.03
CA CYS A 432 -30.86 -8.22 7.04
C CYS A 432 -30.48 -7.78 5.62
N PHE A 433 -30.27 -6.48 5.41
CA PHE A 433 -30.09 -5.93 4.07
C PHE A 433 -28.92 -6.57 3.30
N GLY A 434 -27.74 -6.68 3.94
CA GLY A 434 -26.59 -7.35 3.34
C GLY A 434 -26.82 -8.84 3.09
N GLU A 435 -27.51 -9.54 3.99
CA GLU A 435 -27.87 -10.95 3.79
C GLU A 435 -28.81 -11.13 2.60
N LYS A 436 -29.82 -10.26 2.44
CA LYS A 436 -30.77 -10.34 1.34
C LYS A 436 -30.06 -10.15 0.00
N TRP A 437 -29.19 -9.14 -0.09
CA TRP A 437 -28.33 -8.91 -1.26
C TRP A 437 -27.53 -10.14 -1.69
N MET A 438 -26.98 -10.87 -0.72
CA MET A 438 -26.20 -12.07 -0.95
C MET A 438 -27.06 -13.31 -1.27
N ARG A 439 -28.24 -13.45 -0.67
CA ARG A 439 -29.10 -14.63 -0.84
C ARG A 439 -29.91 -14.64 -2.14
N ILE A 440 -30.30 -13.48 -2.67
CA ILE A 440 -31.19 -13.41 -3.85
C ILE A 440 -30.60 -14.06 -5.12
N GLY A 441 -31.49 -14.64 -5.93
CA GLY A 441 -31.15 -15.36 -7.17
C GLY A 441 -31.16 -16.88 -7.01
N SER A 442 -30.65 -17.58 -8.03
CA SER A 442 -30.45 -19.03 -8.00
C SER A 442 -29.16 -19.41 -8.72
N VAL A 443 -28.73 -20.67 -8.62
CA VAL A 443 -27.56 -21.19 -9.34
C VAL A 443 -27.70 -20.99 -10.86
N GLU A 444 -28.90 -21.19 -11.41
CA GLU A 444 -29.19 -21.05 -12.84
C GLU A 444 -29.38 -19.59 -13.26
N ARG A 445 -29.82 -18.74 -12.33
CA ARG A 445 -30.10 -17.31 -12.54
C ARG A 445 -29.50 -16.51 -11.37
N PRO A 446 -28.17 -16.39 -11.30
CA PRO A 446 -27.51 -15.62 -10.24
C PRO A 446 -28.04 -14.18 -10.29
N ASN A 447 -28.13 -13.53 -9.13
CA ASN A 447 -28.64 -12.17 -9.01
C ASN A 447 -28.12 -11.49 -7.72
N GLY A 448 -28.34 -10.19 -7.59
CA GLY A 448 -27.84 -9.42 -6.46
C GLY A 448 -26.35 -9.14 -6.59
N CYS A 449 -25.61 -9.21 -5.47
CA CYS A 449 -24.17 -8.94 -5.42
C CYS A 449 -23.35 -10.23 -5.19
N VAL A 450 -22.04 -10.13 -5.43
CA VAL A 450 -21.08 -11.21 -5.13
C VAL A 450 -20.39 -11.03 -3.77
N ALA A 451 -20.32 -9.80 -3.28
CA ALA A 451 -19.79 -9.47 -1.96
C ALA A 451 -20.46 -8.22 -1.39
N PHE A 452 -20.60 -8.19 -0.08
CA PHE A 452 -21.21 -7.11 0.68
C PHE A 452 -20.41 -6.84 1.96
N VAL A 453 -20.13 -5.58 2.24
CA VAL A 453 -19.63 -5.12 3.56
C VAL A 453 -20.57 -4.08 4.13
N GLY A 454 -20.88 -4.22 5.41
CA GLY A 454 -21.65 -3.26 6.18
C GLY A 454 -21.48 -3.49 7.68
N PRO A 455 -21.73 -2.48 8.52
CA PRO A 455 -21.60 -2.60 9.96
C PRO A 455 -22.84 -3.21 10.61
N SER A 456 -22.65 -3.78 11.80
CA SER A 456 -23.73 -4.19 12.72
C SER A 456 -24.30 -3.02 13.52
N ASP A 457 -23.50 -2.01 13.85
CA ASP A 457 -23.90 -0.85 14.64
C ASP A 457 -24.89 0.11 13.94
N LEU A 458 -25.91 0.58 14.67
CA LEU A 458 -26.92 1.55 14.20
C LEU A 458 -26.46 3.00 14.28
N HIS A 459 -25.42 3.33 15.05
CA HIS A 459 -25.03 4.71 15.36
C HIS A 459 -23.65 5.12 14.83
N THR A 460 -23.25 4.57 13.68
CA THR A 460 -21.97 4.93 13.05
C THR A 460 -21.93 6.41 12.61
N LYS A 461 -20.73 7.00 12.57
CA LYS A 461 -20.47 8.43 12.39
C LYS A 461 -19.89 8.71 11.01
N THR A 462 -20.33 9.80 10.36
CA THR A 462 -19.92 10.14 8.99
C THR A 462 -18.41 10.29 8.82
N ARG A 463 -17.72 10.99 9.74
CA ARG A 463 -16.26 11.23 9.65
C ARG A 463 -15.44 9.93 9.63
N LEU A 464 -15.73 9.02 10.57
CA LEU A 464 -15.03 7.74 10.72
C LEU A 464 -15.32 6.83 9.52
N ASN A 465 -16.59 6.76 9.12
CA ASN A 465 -17.02 5.98 7.97
C ASN A 465 -16.45 6.50 6.63
N ASN A 466 -16.29 7.81 6.47
CA ASN A 466 -15.65 8.39 5.28
C ASN A 466 -14.21 7.91 5.16
N SER A 467 -13.45 7.90 6.27
CA SER A 467 -12.08 7.39 6.34
C SER A 467 -11.99 5.89 5.97
N ILE A 468 -12.87 5.04 6.52
CA ILE A 468 -12.90 3.61 6.16
C ILE A 468 -13.19 3.43 4.67
N SER A 469 -14.20 4.14 4.17
CA SER A 469 -14.62 4.00 2.78
C SER A 469 -13.52 4.49 1.83
N SER A 470 -12.90 5.63 2.13
CA SER A 470 -11.85 6.20 1.28
C SER A 470 -10.59 5.33 1.31
N GLY A 471 -10.16 4.83 2.47
CA GLY A 471 -9.03 3.90 2.59
C GLY A 471 -9.25 2.60 1.83
N ALA A 472 -10.46 2.04 1.89
CA ALA A 472 -10.81 0.85 1.13
C ALA A 472 -10.70 1.09 -0.38
N PHE A 473 -11.28 2.17 -0.91
CA PHE A 473 -11.20 2.47 -2.34
C PHE A 473 -9.80 2.94 -2.78
N ARG A 474 -9.06 3.70 -1.95
CA ARG A 474 -7.65 4.08 -2.21
C ARG A 474 -6.79 2.83 -2.39
N SER A 475 -6.96 1.83 -1.53
CA SER A 475 -6.22 0.58 -1.66
C SER A 475 -6.49 -0.15 -2.99
N ILE A 476 -7.72 -0.10 -3.49
CA ILE A 476 -8.13 -0.73 -4.74
C ILE A 476 -7.59 0.04 -5.96
N LEU A 477 -7.76 1.36 -5.95
CA LEU A 477 -7.54 2.22 -7.12
C LEU A 477 -6.08 2.66 -7.25
N ASP A 478 -5.40 2.92 -6.13
CA ASP A 478 -4.04 3.46 -6.12
C ASP A 478 -2.98 2.39 -5.78
N PHE A 479 -3.24 1.54 -4.77
CA PHE A 479 -2.26 0.52 -4.32
C PHE A 479 -2.40 -0.83 -5.03
N GLY A 480 -3.40 -1.00 -5.89
CA GLY A 480 -3.59 -2.22 -6.67
C GLY A 480 -4.11 -3.42 -5.89
N VAL A 481 -4.68 -3.23 -4.69
CA VAL A 481 -5.29 -4.29 -3.89
C VAL A 481 -6.48 -4.91 -4.64
N ARG A 482 -6.56 -6.24 -4.69
CA ARG A 482 -7.67 -6.98 -5.33
C ARG A 482 -8.44 -7.88 -4.36
N GLY A 483 -7.92 -8.20 -3.18
CA GLY A 483 -8.67 -8.97 -2.19
C GLY A 483 -9.78 -8.14 -1.55
N PHE A 484 -11.02 -8.63 -1.57
CA PHE A 484 -12.15 -7.95 -0.96
C PHE A 484 -11.95 -7.73 0.54
N GLY A 485 -11.63 -8.78 1.30
CA GLY A 485 -11.36 -8.65 2.74
C GLY A 485 -10.17 -7.73 3.05
N THR A 486 -9.10 -7.82 2.25
CA THR A 486 -7.92 -6.94 2.37
C THR A 486 -8.31 -5.47 2.18
N SER A 487 -9.15 -5.15 1.19
CA SER A 487 -9.57 -3.75 0.98
C SER A 487 -10.32 -3.16 2.19
N VAL A 488 -11.12 -3.96 2.89
CA VAL A 488 -11.84 -3.50 4.09
C VAL A 488 -10.88 -3.32 5.27
N LEU A 489 -9.91 -4.22 5.43
CA LEU A 489 -8.80 -4.05 6.39
C LEU A 489 -8.01 -2.77 6.11
N MET A 490 -7.71 -2.46 4.86
CA MET A 490 -7.03 -1.20 4.49
C MET A 490 -7.85 0.04 4.88
N GLY A 491 -9.18 -0.02 4.76
CA GLY A 491 -10.05 1.03 5.28
C GLY A 491 -9.96 1.20 6.81
N LYS A 492 -9.89 0.10 7.56
CA LYS A 492 -9.68 0.12 9.02
C LYS A 492 -8.30 0.71 9.39
N ILE A 493 -7.26 0.47 8.59
CA ILE A 493 -5.93 1.07 8.81
C ILE A 493 -5.93 2.57 8.47
N GLU A 494 -6.62 3.00 7.42
CA GLU A 494 -6.79 4.43 7.11
C GLU A 494 -7.51 5.16 8.27
N LEU A 495 -8.49 4.52 8.92
CA LEU A 495 -9.11 5.00 10.13
C LEU A 495 -8.10 5.18 11.27
N TYR A 496 -7.25 4.18 11.52
CA TYR A 496 -6.22 4.22 12.55
C TYR A 496 -5.27 5.42 12.37
N LYS A 497 -4.90 5.74 11.12
CA LYS A 497 -3.99 6.86 10.80
C LYS A 497 -4.65 8.23 10.89
N ASN A 498 -5.91 8.35 10.47
CA ASN A 498 -6.65 9.61 10.51
C ASN A 498 -7.10 10.01 11.93
N PHE A 499 -7.15 9.07 12.88
CA PHE A 499 -7.62 9.33 14.25
C PHE A 499 -6.65 8.79 15.30
N PRO A 500 -5.40 9.27 15.34
CA PRO A 500 -4.36 8.72 16.22
C PRO A 500 -4.63 8.95 17.72
N ASN A 501 -5.55 9.83 18.07
CA ASN A 501 -5.98 10.10 19.44
C ASN A 501 -7.14 9.20 19.94
N ASP A 502 -7.75 8.40 19.05
CA ASP A 502 -8.92 7.53 19.33
C ASP A 502 -8.57 6.01 19.31
N ILE A 503 -7.30 5.65 19.55
CA ILE A 503 -6.76 4.29 19.37
C ILE A 503 -6.80 3.36 20.60
N ALA A 504 -7.20 3.88 21.77
CA ALA A 504 -7.28 3.09 23.01
C ALA A 504 -8.46 2.10 22.98
N PRO A 505 -8.41 0.96 23.71
CA PRO A 505 -9.37 -0.14 23.57
C PRO A 505 -10.86 0.21 23.74
N ASP A 506 -11.19 1.26 24.49
CA ASP A 506 -12.54 1.73 24.77
C ASP A 506 -12.99 2.91 23.89
N GLN A 507 -12.19 3.27 22.87
CA GLN A 507 -12.45 4.40 21.96
C GLN A 507 -13.00 3.96 20.59
N TYR A 508 -13.20 4.93 19.70
CA TYR A 508 -13.85 4.73 18.41
C TYR A 508 -13.04 3.88 17.42
N VAL A 509 -11.70 3.97 17.37
CA VAL A 509 -10.95 3.20 16.36
C VAL A 509 -11.12 1.69 16.57
N PRO A 510 -10.90 1.12 17.78
CA PRO A 510 -11.14 -0.30 18.00
C PRO A 510 -12.59 -0.71 17.78
N PHE A 511 -13.56 0.09 18.22
CA PHE A 511 -14.99 -0.20 17.99
C PHE A 511 -15.29 -0.43 16.49
N TYR A 512 -14.74 0.40 15.60
CA TYR A 512 -14.96 0.27 14.15
C TYR A 512 -14.21 -0.93 13.53
N PHE A 513 -13.17 -1.44 14.19
CA PHE A 513 -12.58 -2.72 13.80
C PHE A 513 -13.55 -3.89 14.06
N HIS A 514 -14.34 -3.83 15.12
CA HIS A 514 -15.29 -4.89 15.49
C HIS A 514 -16.58 -4.88 14.67
N VAL A 515 -17.19 -3.72 14.45
CA VAL A 515 -18.57 -3.68 13.93
C VAL A 515 -18.70 -3.84 12.42
N TYR A 516 -17.62 -3.71 11.65
CA TYR A 516 -17.65 -3.86 10.19
C TYR A 516 -17.51 -5.30 9.72
N ASN A 517 -18.62 -5.87 9.22
CA ASN A 517 -18.77 -7.29 8.90
C ASN A 517 -18.69 -7.58 7.39
N LEU A 518 -17.98 -8.67 7.02
CA LEU A 518 -17.87 -9.16 5.65
C LEU A 518 -18.91 -10.26 5.39
N LEU A 519 -20.00 -9.92 4.71
CA LEU A 519 -21.00 -10.88 4.25
C LEU A 519 -20.62 -11.42 2.88
N ALA A 520 -19.48 -12.10 2.79
CA ALA A 520 -18.94 -12.65 1.56
C ALA A 520 -17.84 -13.69 1.84
N ASP A 521 -17.33 -14.25 0.76
CA ASP A 521 -16.01 -14.87 0.76
C ASP A 521 -14.94 -13.78 0.93
N PRO A 522 -14.16 -13.78 2.04
CA PRO A 522 -13.19 -12.73 2.31
C PRO A 522 -12.00 -12.75 1.33
N SER A 523 -11.77 -13.88 0.64
CA SER A 523 -10.71 -14.05 -0.35
C SER A 523 -11.09 -13.64 -1.78
N LEU A 524 -12.32 -13.15 -1.98
CA LEU A 524 -12.81 -12.79 -3.31
C LEU A 524 -11.85 -11.82 -4.00
N ASN A 525 -11.35 -12.21 -5.17
CA ASN A 525 -10.55 -11.33 -6.02
C ASN A 525 -11.46 -10.42 -6.86
N MET A 526 -11.29 -9.12 -6.67
CA MET A 526 -12.05 -8.07 -7.36
C MET A 526 -11.44 -7.73 -8.72
N TRP A 527 -12.30 -7.32 -9.64
CA TRP A 527 -11.91 -6.77 -10.93
C TRP A 527 -11.94 -5.24 -10.86
N VAL A 528 -10.98 -4.60 -11.52
CA VAL A 528 -11.01 -3.14 -11.78
C VAL A 528 -10.99 -2.97 -13.28
N LEU A 529 -12.06 -2.36 -13.81
CA LEU A 529 -12.34 -2.31 -15.24
C LEU A 529 -12.49 -3.72 -15.84
N VAL A 530 -12.35 -3.83 -17.15
CA VAL A 530 -12.42 -5.12 -17.86
C VAL A 530 -11.12 -5.89 -17.61
N PRO A 531 -11.16 -7.09 -16.99
CA PRO A 531 -9.96 -7.87 -16.76
C PRO A 531 -9.36 -8.34 -18.09
N ASN A 532 -8.04 -8.44 -18.13
CA ASN A 532 -7.33 -8.99 -19.28
C ASN A 532 -7.59 -10.50 -19.42
N THR A 533 -7.27 -11.07 -20.58
CA THR A 533 -7.41 -12.52 -20.80
C THR A 533 -6.05 -13.17 -21.00
N ILE A 534 -5.89 -14.37 -20.45
CA ILE A 534 -4.69 -15.19 -20.65
C ILE A 534 -4.93 -16.08 -21.88
N SER A 535 -4.04 -16.01 -22.87
CA SER A 535 -4.18 -16.78 -24.11
C SER A 535 -4.10 -18.28 -23.84
N SER A 536 -5.03 -19.07 -24.39
CA SER A 536 -5.00 -20.54 -24.29
C SER A 536 -3.85 -21.19 -25.06
N SER A 537 -3.14 -20.44 -25.90
CA SER A 537 -2.00 -20.90 -26.69
C SER A 537 -0.72 -21.09 -25.87
N ILE A 538 -0.67 -20.58 -24.64
CA ILE A 538 0.50 -20.76 -23.75
C ILE A 538 0.59 -22.18 -23.18
N LEU A 539 -0.48 -22.97 -23.32
CA LEU A 539 -0.54 -24.36 -22.92
C LEU A 539 -0.76 -25.24 -24.16
N PRO A 540 -0.13 -26.43 -24.24
CA PRO A 540 -0.41 -27.41 -25.29
C PRO A 540 -1.85 -27.94 -25.19
N ASP A 541 -2.28 -28.82 -26.10
CA ASP A 541 -3.58 -29.51 -26.00
C ASP A 541 -3.47 -30.91 -25.38
N THR A 542 -2.26 -31.46 -25.39
CA THR A 542 -1.92 -32.79 -24.91
C THR A 542 -0.69 -32.73 -24.03
N TYR A 543 -0.46 -33.79 -23.27
CA TYR A 543 0.77 -34.00 -22.52
C TYR A 543 1.10 -35.51 -22.48
N ALA A 544 2.38 -35.87 -22.43
CA ALA A 544 2.78 -37.27 -22.32
C ALA A 544 2.35 -37.86 -20.97
N ALA A 545 1.77 -39.06 -20.94
CA ALA A 545 1.38 -39.70 -19.67
C ALA A 545 2.56 -39.91 -18.71
N SER A 546 3.78 -40.04 -19.24
CA SER A 546 5.01 -40.13 -18.45
C SER A 546 5.55 -38.79 -17.95
N ALA A 547 4.98 -37.65 -18.36
CA ALA A 547 5.49 -36.35 -17.96
C ALA A 547 5.40 -36.17 -16.44
N SER A 548 6.49 -35.70 -15.84
CA SER A 548 6.60 -35.40 -14.41
C SER A 548 6.48 -33.91 -14.08
N HIS A 549 6.47 -33.08 -15.10
CA HIS A 549 6.30 -31.64 -15.01
C HIS A 549 5.71 -31.12 -16.32
N ILE A 550 5.14 -29.93 -16.25
CA ILE A 550 4.76 -29.13 -17.41
C ILE A 550 5.50 -27.80 -17.29
N THR A 551 6.27 -27.44 -18.32
CA THR A 551 6.91 -26.13 -18.40
C THR A 551 5.96 -25.14 -19.08
N ILE A 552 5.72 -24.00 -18.44
CA ILE A 552 4.90 -22.91 -18.96
C ILE A 552 5.80 -21.69 -19.14
N THR A 553 5.90 -21.19 -20.37
CA THR A 553 6.66 -19.97 -20.70
C THR A 553 5.70 -18.83 -20.99
N ALA A 554 5.69 -17.81 -20.14
CA ALA A 554 4.91 -16.59 -20.32
C ALA A 554 5.54 -15.38 -19.59
N GLU A 555 6.49 -14.70 -20.25
CA GLU A 555 7.18 -13.50 -19.75
C GLU A 555 6.23 -12.38 -19.25
N HIS A 556 5.09 -12.18 -19.91
CA HIS A 556 4.11 -11.15 -19.54
C HIS A 556 3.24 -11.51 -18.33
N LEU A 557 3.33 -12.75 -17.85
CA LEU A 557 2.55 -13.27 -16.72
C LEU A 557 3.40 -13.45 -15.47
N GLU A 558 4.46 -12.65 -15.30
CA GLU A 558 5.30 -12.66 -14.10
C GLU A 558 4.44 -12.62 -12.81
N ASN A 559 4.82 -13.44 -11.83
CA ASN A 559 4.12 -13.71 -10.57
C ASN A 559 2.73 -14.35 -10.67
N ALA A 560 2.27 -14.77 -11.86
CA ALA A 560 1.04 -15.55 -11.99
C ALA A 560 1.17 -16.89 -11.28
N MET A 561 0.06 -17.34 -10.68
CA MET A 561 -0.06 -18.64 -10.05
C MET A 561 -0.50 -19.67 -11.09
N VAL A 562 0.18 -20.82 -11.12
CA VAL A 562 -0.17 -21.97 -11.93
C VAL A 562 -0.54 -23.12 -10.99
N SER A 563 -1.68 -23.74 -11.22
CA SER A 563 -2.07 -24.98 -10.54
C SER A 563 -2.42 -26.08 -11.53
N GLY A 564 -2.22 -27.34 -11.13
CA GLY A 564 -2.50 -28.52 -11.95
C GLY A 564 -3.17 -29.61 -11.14
N THR A 565 -4.17 -30.30 -11.71
CA THR A 565 -4.85 -31.45 -11.05
C THR A 565 -5.39 -32.45 -12.06
N LYS A 566 -5.37 -33.75 -11.74
CA LYS A 566 -5.99 -34.82 -12.57
C LYS A 566 -7.32 -35.32 -12.03
N ASN A 567 -7.54 -35.21 -10.72
CA ASN A 567 -8.72 -35.74 -10.00
C ASN A 567 -9.57 -34.65 -9.30
N ASN A 568 -9.10 -33.39 -9.26
CA ASN A 568 -9.64 -32.29 -8.43
C ASN A 568 -9.54 -32.54 -6.92
N GLU A 569 -8.68 -33.46 -6.49
CA GLU A 569 -8.40 -33.76 -5.09
C GLU A 569 -6.96 -33.33 -4.75
N THR A 570 -5.99 -33.82 -5.52
CA THR A 570 -4.57 -33.43 -5.44
C THR A 570 -4.29 -32.28 -6.40
N TYR A 571 -3.58 -31.26 -5.92
CA TYR A 571 -3.16 -30.11 -6.73
C TYR A 571 -1.65 -29.91 -6.61
N SER A 572 -1.02 -29.67 -7.75
CA SER A 572 0.34 -29.15 -7.85
C SER A 572 0.30 -27.65 -8.09
N TYR A 573 1.37 -26.94 -7.70
CA TYR A 573 1.43 -25.49 -7.81
C TYR A 573 2.81 -25.03 -8.29
N ALA A 574 2.83 -23.92 -9.03
CA ALA A 574 4.03 -23.21 -9.41
C ALA A 574 3.73 -21.71 -9.56
N ARG A 575 4.74 -20.86 -9.52
CA ARG A 575 4.62 -19.45 -9.92
C ARG A 575 5.47 -19.19 -11.15
N ILE A 576 4.98 -18.32 -12.02
CA ILE A 576 5.78 -17.80 -13.13
C ILE A 576 6.80 -16.84 -12.53
N LYS A 577 8.07 -17.23 -12.63
CA LYS A 577 9.22 -16.41 -12.28
C LYS A 577 10.18 -16.35 -13.46
N ASP A 578 10.66 -15.15 -13.77
CA ASP A 578 11.48 -14.86 -14.94
C ASP A 578 10.83 -15.40 -16.23
N GLY A 579 9.51 -15.25 -16.32
CA GLY A 579 8.72 -15.72 -17.46
C GLY A 579 8.53 -17.24 -17.57
N VAL A 580 8.99 -18.05 -16.62
CA VAL A 580 8.85 -19.51 -16.66
C VAL A 580 8.26 -20.07 -15.36
N ALA A 581 7.31 -20.99 -15.47
CA ALA A 581 6.84 -21.84 -14.38
C ALA A 581 7.06 -23.31 -14.74
N VAL A 582 7.54 -24.09 -13.77
CA VAL A 582 7.69 -25.54 -13.88
C VAL A 582 6.66 -26.16 -12.93
N LEU A 583 5.55 -26.66 -13.48
CA LEU A 583 4.46 -27.24 -12.70
C LEU A 583 4.70 -28.74 -12.53
N PRO A 584 5.02 -29.23 -11.32
CA PRO A 584 5.19 -30.67 -11.10
C PRO A 584 3.88 -31.40 -11.31
N ILE A 585 3.92 -32.62 -11.85
CA ILE A 585 2.76 -33.50 -11.99
C ILE A 585 3.15 -34.92 -11.61
N ASP A 586 2.24 -35.64 -10.95
CA ASP A 586 2.48 -37.04 -10.61
C ASP A 586 2.22 -37.93 -11.84
N PRO A 587 3.24 -38.55 -12.46
CA PRO A 587 3.04 -39.43 -13.61
C PRO A 587 2.35 -40.76 -13.24
N GLU A 588 2.26 -41.14 -11.96
CA GLU A 588 1.52 -42.34 -11.53
C GLU A 588 0.00 -42.09 -11.54
N GLU A 589 -0.44 -40.83 -11.41
CA GLU A 589 -1.85 -40.48 -11.55
C GLU A 589 -2.25 -40.48 -13.04
N SER A 590 -3.20 -41.34 -13.40
CA SER A 590 -3.75 -41.39 -14.77
C SER A 590 -4.90 -40.37 -14.96
N GLY A 591 -5.20 -40.04 -16.22
CA GLY A 591 -6.32 -39.17 -16.58
C GLY A 591 -5.88 -37.79 -17.07
N ASN A 592 -6.82 -36.98 -17.52
CA ASN A 592 -6.51 -35.68 -18.12
C ASN A 592 -6.06 -34.66 -17.07
N LEU A 593 -5.06 -33.84 -17.41
CA LEU A 593 -4.52 -32.81 -16.54
C LEU A 593 -5.28 -31.50 -16.74
N LYS A 594 -5.91 -30.97 -15.70
CA LYS A 594 -6.52 -29.65 -15.69
C LYS A 594 -5.53 -28.64 -15.10
N ILE A 595 -5.16 -27.64 -15.89
CA ILE A 595 -4.28 -26.54 -15.49
C ILE A 595 -5.11 -25.27 -15.32
N THR A 596 -4.86 -24.54 -14.24
CA THR A 596 -5.38 -23.18 -14.01
C THR A 596 -4.23 -22.19 -13.88
N ILE A 597 -4.29 -21.08 -14.62
CA ILE A 597 -3.34 -19.97 -14.52
C ILE A 597 -4.12 -18.73 -14.08
N SER A 598 -3.75 -18.15 -12.94
CA SER A 598 -4.42 -16.98 -12.35
C SER A 598 -3.42 -15.85 -12.10
N LYS A 599 -3.85 -14.61 -12.36
CA LYS A 599 -3.10 -13.38 -12.09
C LYS A 599 -4.11 -12.28 -11.71
N PRO A 600 -3.81 -11.41 -10.73
CA PRO A 600 -4.69 -10.29 -10.41
C PRO A 600 -5.08 -9.47 -11.65
N ASN A 601 -6.36 -9.15 -11.78
CA ASN A 601 -6.97 -8.47 -12.93
C ASN A 601 -6.85 -9.17 -14.31
N TYR A 602 -6.64 -10.50 -14.31
CA TYR A 602 -6.78 -11.36 -15.49
C TYR A 602 -7.86 -12.42 -15.24
N VAL A 603 -8.72 -12.67 -16.23
CA VAL A 603 -9.61 -13.83 -16.23
C VAL A 603 -8.75 -15.10 -16.19
N PRO A 604 -8.92 -15.98 -15.17
CA PRO A 604 -8.11 -17.17 -15.05
C PRO A 604 -8.27 -18.10 -16.26
N LEU A 605 -7.15 -18.57 -16.83
CA LEU A 605 -7.18 -19.60 -17.86
C LEU A 605 -7.37 -20.95 -17.19
N VAL A 606 -8.44 -21.67 -17.55
CA VAL A 606 -8.65 -23.07 -17.15
C VAL A 606 -8.64 -23.94 -18.40
N LYS A 607 -7.63 -24.80 -18.56
CA LYS A 607 -7.48 -25.70 -19.72
C LYS A 607 -7.29 -27.13 -19.26
N THR A 608 -7.88 -28.08 -19.99
CA THR A 608 -7.66 -29.52 -19.78
C THR A 608 -6.79 -30.07 -20.91
N LEU A 609 -5.66 -30.64 -20.54
CA LEU A 609 -4.72 -31.33 -21.42
C LEU A 609 -5.06 -32.82 -21.45
N ASN A 610 -5.15 -33.40 -22.64
CA ASN A 610 -5.39 -34.84 -22.78
C ASN A 610 -4.09 -35.62 -22.62
N ALA A 611 -4.14 -36.71 -21.87
CA ALA A 611 -2.98 -37.61 -21.73
C ALA A 611 -2.74 -38.38 -23.04
N GLU A 612 -1.50 -38.39 -23.52
CA GLU A 612 -1.07 -39.26 -24.62
C GLU A 612 -0.63 -40.63 -24.07
N GLU A 613 -1.11 -41.72 -24.67
CA GLU A 613 -0.87 -43.08 -24.19
C GLU A 613 0.56 -43.60 -24.44
N ASP A 614 1.34 -42.93 -25.30
CA ASP A 614 2.73 -43.32 -25.56
C ASP A 614 3.62 -42.84 -24.39
N GLY A 615 3.87 -43.73 -23.44
CA GLY A 615 4.67 -43.45 -22.26
C GLY A 615 6.17 -43.48 -22.57
N GLY A 616 6.90 -42.44 -22.18
CA GLY A 616 8.36 -42.42 -22.16
C GLY A 616 8.93 -42.64 -20.77
N LEU A 617 10.09 -42.04 -20.50
CA LEU A 617 10.61 -41.91 -19.14
C LEU A 617 9.91 -40.75 -18.41
N GLY A 618 9.65 -40.94 -17.12
CA GLY A 618 9.10 -39.92 -16.24
C GLY A 618 9.82 -39.88 -14.91
N ILE A 619 10.02 -38.68 -14.35
CA ILE A 619 10.57 -38.51 -12.99
C ILE A 619 9.46 -38.80 -11.97
N ILE A 620 9.66 -39.83 -11.14
CA ILE A 620 8.73 -40.17 -10.04
C ILE A 620 9.23 -39.68 -8.68
N ALA A 621 10.51 -39.30 -8.57
CA ALA A 621 11.07 -38.65 -7.40
C ALA A 621 12.32 -37.83 -7.78
N ASN A 622 12.46 -36.64 -7.22
CA ASN A 622 13.62 -35.78 -7.39
C ASN A 622 14.02 -35.18 -6.03
N SER A 623 15.20 -35.53 -5.52
CA SER A 623 15.64 -35.07 -4.20
C SER A 623 16.08 -33.60 -4.15
N VAL A 624 16.25 -32.92 -5.30
CA VAL A 624 16.68 -31.52 -5.37
C VAL A 624 15.58 -30.55 -5.82
N CYS A 625 14.39 -31.05 -6.18
CA CYS A 625 13.28 -30.17 -6.56
C CYS A 625 12.84 -29.34 -5.35
N ASP A 626 12.83 -28.01 -5.50
CA ASP A 626 12.56 -27.01 -4.46
C ASP A 626 13.48 -27.07 -3.23
N ALA A 627 14.59 -27.81 -3.32
CA ALA A 627 15.63 -27.79 -2.29
C ALA A 627 16.38 -26.45 -2.33
N PHE A 628 16.88 -26.02 -1.16
CA PHE A 628 17.81 -24.89 -1.08
C PHE A 628 19.24 -25.41 -1.15
N ILE A 629 20.10 -24.73 -1.89
CA ILE A 629 21.55 -24.97 -1.87
C ILE A 629 22.29 -23.67 -1.58
N ASP A 630 23.03 -23.65 -0.49
CA ASP A 630 23.83 -22.49 -0.11
C ASP A 630 25.01 -22.29 -1.08
N PRO A 631 25.47 -21.04 -1.28
CA PRO A 631 26.64 -20.75 -2.09
C PRO A 631 27.86 -21.54 -1.57
N ASN A 632 28.67 -22.06 -2.50
CA ASN A 632 29.85 -22.89 -2.22
C ASN A 632 29.56 -24.19 -1.44
N GLN A 633 28.31 -24.59 -1.29
CA GLN A 633 27.94 -25.90 -0.75
C GLN A 633 27.69 -26.91 -1.86
N SER A 634 27.73 -28.17 -1.46
CA SER A 634 27.47 -29.30 -2.33
C SER A 634 26.49 -30.26 -1.70
N MET A 635 25.72 -30.97 -2.52
CA MET A 635 24.83 -32.02 -2.06
C MET A 635 24.77 -33.19 -3.04
N ASP A 636 24.63 -34.38 -2.49
CA ASP A 636 24.34 -35.57 -3.28
C ASP A 636 22.84 -35.62 -3.59
N ALA A 637 22.53 -35.89 -4.85
CA ALA A 637 21.19 -35.86 -5.37
C ALA A 637 20.84 -37.18 -6.06
N THR A 638 19.55 -37.52 -6.03
CA THR A 638 19.00 -38.67 -6.72
C THR A 638 17.72 -38.30 -7.45
N ILE A 639 17.68 -38.61 -8.74
CA ILE A 639 16.47 -38.61 -9.56
C ILE A 639 16.06 -40.07 -9.81
N THR A 640 14.81 -40.41 -9.52
CA THR A 640 14.25 -41.73 -9.85
C THR A 640 13.31 -41.59 -11.03
N LEU A 641 13.62 -42.35 -12.08
CA LEU A 641 12.86 -42.44 -13.31
C LEU A 641 12.03 -43.73 -13.33
N LYS A 642 10.89 -43.69 -14.00
CA LYS A 642 10.11 -44.86 -14.38
C LYS A 642 9.89 -44.88 -15.88
N ASN A 643 9.97 -46.06 -16.48
CA ASN A 643 9.65 -46.27 -17.88
C ASN A 643 8.18 -46.67 -18.04
N TYR A 644 7.38 -45.78 -18.60
CA TYR A 644 5.96 -45.98 -18.89
C TYR A 644 5.71 -46.56 -20.29
N GLY A 645 6.77 -46.72 -21.08
CA GLY A 645 6.70 -47.26 -22.42
C GLY A 645 6.59 -48.78 -22.45
N THR A 646 6.43 -49.31 -23.66
CA THR A 646 6.29 -50.75 -23.92
C THR A 646 7.63 -51.44 -24.20
N GLU A 647 8.70 -50.68 -24.44
CA GLU A 647 10.04 -51.16 -24.74
C GLU A 647 11.05 -50.74 -23.66
N THR A 648 12.16 -51.49 -23.54
CA THR A 648 13.27 -51.13 -22.65
C THR A 648 14.01 -49.90 -23.19
N VAL A 649 14.21 -48.88 -22.35
CA VAL A 649 14.95 -47.67 -22.71
C VAL A 649 16.38 -47.77 -22.18
N ALA A 650 17.37 -47.72 -23.08
CA ALA A 650 18.78 -47.62 -22.72
C ALA A 650 19.13 -46.17 -22.35
N LEU A 651 19.89 -45.94 -21.28
CA LEU A 651 20.35 -44.60 -20.86
C LEU A 651 21.77 -44.35 -21.39
N SER A 652 21.91 -44.24 -22.71
CA SER A 652 23.21 -44.12 -23.38
C SER A 652 23.86 -42.74 -23.26
N SER A 653 23.07 -41.68 -23.08
CA SER A 653 23.54 -40.35 -22.69
C SER A 653 22.62 -39.79 -21.60
N VAL A 654 23.21 -39.24 -20.55
CA VAL A 654 22.54 -38.54 -19.43
C VAL A 654 23.35 -37.28 -19.14
N GLU A 655 22.80 -36.13 -19.51
CA GLU A 655 23.46 -34.83 -19.46
C GLU A 655 22.58 -33.80 -18.73
N PHE A 656 23.17 -32.71 -18.27
CA PHE A 656 22.46 -31.61 -17.63
C PHE A 656 22.79 -30.28 -18.31
N GLU A 657 21.78 -29.44 -18.54
CA GLU A 657 21.90 -28.09 -19.11
C GLU A 657 21.18 -27.04 -18.25
N HIS A 658 21.29 -25.77 -18.64
CA HIS A 658 20.77 -24.59 -17.94
C HIS A 658 21.26 -24.40 -16.49
N ILE A 659 22.35 -25.07 -16.11
CA ILE A 659 23.02 -25.01 -14.80
C ILE A 659 23.78 -23.69 -14.56
N GLU A 660 23.19 -22.54 -14.85
CA GLU A 660 23.81 -21.26 -14.49
C GLU A 660 24.05 -21.22 -12.98
N LYS A 661 25.30 -20.94 -12.58
CA LYS A 661 25.77 -20.92 -11.18
C LYS A 661 25.80 -22.28 -10.46
N LEU A 662 25.58 -23.40 -11.16
CA LEU A 662 25.70 -24.75 -10.63
C LEU A 662 26.73 -25.58 -11.42
N THR A 663 27.38 -26.53 -10.76
CA THR A 663 28.17 -27.58 -11.42
C THR A 663 27.59 -28.94 -11.05
N ILE A 664 27.34 -29.79 -12.06
CA ILE A 664 26.87 -31.15 -11.85
C ILE A 664 27.98 -32.13 -12.25
N SER A 665 28.31 -33.06 -11.35
CA SER A 665 29.37 -34.05 -11.54
C SER A 665 28.97 -35.43 -11.01
N ASN A 666 29.84 -36.42 -11.20
CA ASN A 666 29.66 -37.80 -10.72
C ASN A 666 28.31 -38.43 -11.11
N VAL A 667 27.81 -38.12 -12.30
CA VAL A 667 26.55 -38.65 -12.82
C VAL A 667 26.69 -40.15 -13.03
N ASN A 668 25.94 -40.93 -12.26
CA ASN A 668 25.84 -42.38 -12.38
C ASN A 668 24.37 -42.75 -12.61
N ALA A 669 24.10 -43.45 -13.71
CA ALA A 669 22.78 -43.92 -14.09
C ALA A 669 22.79 -45.44 -14.28
N VAL A 670 21.62 -46.07 -14.15
CA VAL A 670 21.44 -47.48 -14.58
C VAL A 670 21.62 -47.62 -16.10
N GLU A 671 22.11 -48.76 -16.59
CA GLU A 671 22.38 -48.92 -18.04
C GLU A 671 21.10 -48.86 -18.91
N SER A 672 20.00 -49.41 -18.40
CA SER A 672 18.70 -49.38 -19.06
C SER A 672 17.57 -49.56 -18.05
N ILE A 673 16.38 -49.09 -18.42
CA ILE A 673 15.16 -49.23 -17.63
C ILE A 673 14.17 -50.04 -18.45
N ALA A 674 13.87 -51.27 -18.01
CA ALA A 674 12.88 -52.14 -18.65
C ALA A 674 11.48 -51.51 -18.61
N ALA A 675 10.61 -51.89 -19.55
CA ALA A 675 9.21 -51.45 -19.57
C ALA A 675 8.54 -51.70 -18.20
N GLY A 676 7.96 -50.66 -17.61
CA GLY A 676 7.32 -50.68 -16.28
C GLY A 676 8.26 -50.68 -15.08
N ALA A 677 9.59 -50.72 -15.28
CA ALA A 677 10.57 -50.70 -14.20
C ALA A 677 10.99 -49.26 -13.83
N THR A 678 11.66 -49.12 -12.69
CA THR A 678 12.27 -47.88 -12.23
C THR A 678 13.80 -47.95 -12.31
N GLY A 679 14.44 -46.80 -12.48
CA GLY A 679 15.89 -46.65 -12.46
C GLY A 679 16.28 -45.32 -11.84
N SER A 680 17.43 -45.27 -11.19
CA SER A 680 17.89 -44.06 -10.51
C SER A 680 19.12 -43.47 -11.20
N ILE A 681 19.19 -42.15 -11.17
CA ILE A 681 20.35 -41.35 -11.54
C ILE A 681 20.82 -40.68 -10.25
N THR A 682 22.05 -40.97 -9.84
CA THR A 682 22.70 -40.29 -8.71
C THR A 682 23.75 -39.34 -9.26
N PHE A 683 23.81 -38.12 -8.73
CA PHE A 683 24.74 -37.10 -9.17
C PHE A 683 25.09 -36.18 -8.00
N HIS A 684 26.16 -35.41 -8.17
CA HIS A 684 26.63 -34.45 -7.19
C HIS A 684 26.42 -33.04 -7.73
N VAL A 685 25.76 -32.19 -6.95
CA VAL A 685 25.50 -30.77 -7.28
C VAL A 685 26.39 -29.90 -6.41
N GLU A 686 27.11 -28.96 -7.03
CA GLU A 686 27.93 -27.96 -6.36
C GLU A 686 27.45 -26.56 -6.78
N ALA A 687 27.13 -25.71 -5.80
CA ALA A 687 26.71 -24.34 -6.04
C ALA A 687 27.92 -23.40 -6.11
N SER A 688 27.94 -22.53 -7.11
CA SER A 688 28.95 -21.46 -7.19
C SER A 688 28.67 -20.35 -6.18
N ALA A 689 29.69 -19.54 -5.92
CA ALA A 689 29.59 -18.37 -5.06
C ALA A 689 28.63 -17.27 -5.58
N ALA A 690 28.25 -17.31 -6.86
CA ALA A 690 27.35 -16.33 -7.47
C ALA A 690 25.86 -16.60 -7.19
N VAL A 691 25.53 -17.72 -6.55
CA VAL A 691 24.16 -18.02 -6.10
C VAL A 691 23.73 -16.98 -5.08
N GLN A 692 22.56 -16.37 -5.30
CA GLN A 692 21.95 -15.40 -4.42
C GLN A 692 20.78 -16.02 -3.65
N PRO A 693 20.50 -15.54 -2.42
CA PRO A 693 19.37 -16.01 -1.63
C PRO A 693 18.07 -15.91 -2.42
N ARG A 694 17.27 -16.98 -2.41
CA ARG A 694 15.94 -17.09 -3.02
C ARG A 694 15.91 -16.94 -4.55
N GLU A 695 17.06 -16.96 -5.22
CA GLU A 695 17.09 -17.01 -6.69
C GLU A 695 16.62 -18.39 -7.18
N ALA A 696 15.92 -18.43 -8.32
CA ALA A 696 15.52 -19.68 -8.94
C ALA A 696 16.68 -20.25 -9.78
N LEU A 697 17.19 -21.42 -9.39
CA LEU A 697 18.22 -22.14 -10.14
C LEU A 697 17.55 -23.26 -10.94
N THR A 698 17.40 -23.03 -12.25
CA THR A 698 16.71 -23.98 -13.15
C THR A 698 17.71 -24.99 -13.72
N VAL A 699 17.33 -26.25 -13.81
CA VAL A 699 18.18 -27.33 -14.33
C VAL A 699 17.38 -28.20 -15.28
N ASP A 700 17.96 -28.49 -16.45
CA ASP A 700 17.39 -29.43 -17.42
C ASP A 700 18.17 -30.74 -17.39
N LEU A 701 17.45 -31.87 -17.27
CA LEU A 701 17.98 -33.22 -17.44
C LEU A 701 17.70 -33.72 -18.86
N LEU A 702 18.75 -34.00 -19.62
CA LEU A 702 18.67 -34.56 -20.97
C LEU A 702 19.03 -36.03 -20.94
N ILE A 703 18.21 -36.86 -21.57
CA ILE A 703 18.44 -38.31 -21.68
C ILE A 703 18.31 -38.73 -23.15
N ASN A 704 19.41 -39.15 -23.76
CA ASN A 704 19.48 -39.43 -25.20
C ASN A 704 18.89 -38.25 -26.01
N ASP A 705 17.96 -38.52 -26.92
CA ASP A 705 17.23 -37.52 -27.73
C ASP A 705 15.80 -37.26 -27.20
N LEU A 706 15.54 -37.53 -25.92
CA LEU A 706 14.23 -37.23 -25.30
C LEU A 706 14.08 -35.73 -25.01
N GLU A 707 12.84 -35.27 -24.91
CA GLU A 707 12.54 -33.90 -24.47
C GLU A 707 13.17 -33.62 -23.09
N PRO A 708 13.79 -32.44 -22.88
CA PRO A 708 14.43 -32.09 -21.62
C PRO A 708 13.46 -32.14 -20.45
N MET A 709 13.92 -32.69 -19.32
CA MET A 709 13.17 -32.70 -18.08
C MET A 709 13.66 -31.59 -17.14
N THR A 710 12.90 -30.50 -17.04
CA THR A 710 13.24 -29.31 -16.25
C THR A 710 12.79 -29.44 -14.79
N PHE A 711 13.64 -29.04 -13.87
CA PHE A 711 13.29 -28.83 -12.45
C PHE A 711 14.03 -27.61 -11.90
N ARG A 712 13.67 -27.19 -10.67
CA ARG A 712 14.26 -26.03 -10.00
C ARG A 712 14.72 -26.38 -8.60
N LEU A 713 15.82 -25.75 -8.18
CA LEU A 713 16.23 -25.57 -6.80
C LEU A 713 16.31 -24.06 -6.51
N TRP A 714 16.42 -23.71 -5.23
CA TRP A 714 16.49 -22.32 -4.77
C TRP A 714 17.89 -22.01 -4.26
N GLY A 715 18.40 -20.84 -4.61
CA GLY A 715 19.62 -20.31 -4.01
C GLY A 715 19.42 -20.12 -2.50
N GLY A 716 20.27 -20.75 -1.72
CA GLY A 716 20.50 -20.41 -0.32
C GLY A 716 21.45 -19.22 -0.20
N GLY A 717 21.88 -18.90 1.01
CA GLY A 717 22.81 -17.81 1.26
C GLY A 717 22.38 -16.89 2.40
N ALA A 718 23.37 -16.17 2.92
CA ALA A 718 23.14 -15.25 4.01
C ALA A 718 22.44 -13.98 3.55
N GLU A 719 21.47 -13.54 4.34
CA GLU A 719 20.81 -12.25 4.25
C GLU A 719 21.08 -11.51 5.56
N PHE A 720 21.41 -10.23 5.46
CA PHE A 720 21.72 -9.40 6.62
C PHE A 720 20.73 -8.25 6.73
N THR A 721 20.40 -7.88 7.96
CA THR A 721 19.80 -6.58 8.26
C THR A 721 20.66 -5.85 9.29
N VAL A 722 20.65 -4.53 9.25
CA VAL A 722 21.35 -3.76 10.28
C VAL A 722 20.55 -3.82 11.56
N VAL A 723 21.25 -4.44 12.50
CA VAL A 723 21.04 -4.58 13.91
C VAL A 723 20.85 -3.29 14.63
N SER A 724 21.94 -2.54 14.79
CA SER A 724 22.12 -1.32 15.60
C SER A 724 23.15 -0.46 14.90
N ASP A 725 23.21 0.83 15.22
CA ASP A 725 24.48 1.54 15.22
C ASP A 725 24.79 2.22 16.58
N GLU A 726 25.84 3.06 16.68
CA GLU A 726 26.02 3.99 17.81
C GLU A 726 25.37 5.37 17.54
N GLY A 727 24.50 5.44 16.54
CA GLY A 727 23.66 6.56 16.20
C GLY A 727 24.38 7.75 15.57
N ILE A 728 23.73 8.89 15.77
CA ILE A 728 24.01 10.22 15.23
C ILE A 728 25.51 10.56 15.16
N LEU A 729 25.97 10.85 13.95
CA LEU A 729 27.33 11.26 13.64
C LEU A 729 27.51 12.77 13.75
N GLU A 730 28.60 13.18 14.39
CA GLU A 730 28.94 14.60 14.55
C GLU A 730 29.26 15.24 13.20
N ILE A 731 28.63 16.38 12.93
CA ILE A 731 28.78 17.12 11.68
C ILE A 731 30.17 17.78 11.62
N GLY A 732 30.81 17.68 10.45
CA GLY A 732 32.11 18.31 10.19
C GLY A 732 33.30 17.63 10.88
N GLN A 733 33.09 16.51 11.56
CA GLN A 733 34.15 15.71 12.19
C GLN A 733 34.17 14.29 11.63
N SER A 734 35.30 13.60 11.85
CA SER A 734 35.36 12.16 11.66
C SER A 734 34.94 11.50 12.96
N SER A 735 33.84 10.76 12.91
CA SER A 735 33.38 9.89 13.99
C SER A 735 33.62 8.43 13.61
N THR A 736 33.77 7.58 14.61
CA THR A 736 33.69 6.13 14.42
C THR A 736 32.34 5.70 14.99
N THR A 737 31.53 5.00 14.20
CA THR A 737 30.29 4.37 14.68
C THR A 737 30.41 2.86 14.57
N GLU A 738 29.91 2.15 15.57
CA GLU A 738 29.81 0.71 15.55
C GLU A 738 28.49 0.33 14.89
N ILE A 739 28.52 -0.44 13.80
CA ILE A 739 27.34 -1.06 13.20
C ILE A 739 27.26 -2.51 13.68
N THR A 740 26.10 -2.91 14.18
CA THR A 740 25.76 -4.32 14.41
C THR A 740 24.87 -4.82 13.28
N VAL A 741 25.11 -6.02 12.76
CA VAL A 741 24.29 -6.68 11.75
C VAL A 741 23.76 -8.01 12.27
N LEU A 742 22.57 -8.42 11.85
CA LEU A 742 21.97 -9.74 12.12
C LEU A 742 21.93 -10.53 10.83
N ASN A 743 22.44 -11.77 10.87
CA ASN A 743 22.17 -12.73 9.82
C ASN A 743 20.73 -13.26 9.98
N ILE A 744 19.81 -12.76 9.16
CA ILE A 744 18.38 -13.11 9.20
C ILE A 744 18.05 -14.40 8.43
N SER A 745 19.06 -15.04 7.83
CA SER A 745 18.90 -16.28 7.09
C SER A 745 19.16 -17.53 7.95
N ASN A 746 18.98 -18.70 7.35
CA ASN A 746 19.38 -19.99 7.94
C ASN A 746 20.80 -20.44 7.53
N THR A 747 21.55 -19.61 6.80
CA THR A 747 22.87 -19.94 6.25
C THR A 747 23.97 -19.31 7.10
N SER A 748 24.81 -20.12 7.73
CA SER A 748 25.98 -19.63 8.48
C SER A 748 27.14 -19.32 7.55
N LEU A 749 27.80 -18.18 7.77
CA LEU A 749 29.02 -17.81 7.06
C LEU A 749 30.26 -18.02 7.93
N SER A 750 31.39 -18.34 7.30
CA SER A 750 32.60 -18.78 7.99
C SER A 750 33.69 -17.73 8.12
N ASP A 751 33.81 -16.83 7.14
CA ASP A 751 34.88 -15.83 7.07
C ASP A 751 34.39 -14.50 6.45
N VAL A 752 33.42 -13.87 7.10
CA VAL A 752 32.74 -12.69 6.58
C VAL A 752 33.63 -11.46 6.62
N SER A 753 33.67 -10.71 5.52
CA SER A 753 34.15 -9.33 5.48
C SER A 753 33.05 -8.42 4.97
N VAL A 754 32.99 -7.18 5.48
CA VAL A 754 31.98 -6.19 5.09
C VAL A 754 32.65 -4.95 4.53
N LYS A 755 32.20 -4.49 3.36
CA LYS A 755 32.56 -3.20 2.76
C LYS A 755 31.37 -2.27 2.87
N VAL A 756 31.57 -1.08 3.45
CA VAL A 756 30.52 -0.07 3.58
C VAL A 756 30.73 1.01 2.53
N VAL A 757 29.69 1.34 1.79
CA VAL A 757 29.71 2.36 0.73
C VAL A 757 28.70 3.44 1.05
N SER A 758 29.14 4.69 1.10
CA SER A 758 28.24 5.84 1.21
C SER A 758 27.50 6.07 -0.11
N ARG A 759 26.18 6.23 -0.03
CA ARG A 759 25.28 6.56 -1.16
C ARG A 759 25.01 8.06 -1.25
N THR A 760 25.74 8.85 -0.48
CA THR A 760 25.70 10.30 -0.49
C THR A 760 27.11 10.85 -0.41
N ASP A 761 27.36 12.00 -1.02
CA ASP A 761 28.59 12.76 -0.84
C ASP A 761 28.58 13.60 0.47
N ALA A 762 27.44 13.67 1.17
CA ALA A 762 27.32 14.28 2.50
C ALA A 762 28.13 13.56 3.59
N ALA A 763 28.52 12.30 3.36
CA ALA A 763 29.41 11.55 4.23
C ALA A 763 30.43 10.73 3.43
N VAL A 764 31.68 10.77 3.87
CA VAL A 764 32.76 9.96 3.33
C VAL A 764 32.99 8.79 4.26
N ILE A 765 32.90 7.57 3.71
CA ILE A 765 33.17 6.32 4.40
C ILE A 765 34.31 5.63 3.68
N SER A 766 35.23 5.04 4.46
CA SER A 766 36.31 4.22 3.92
C SER A 766 35.72 3.01 3.19
N ASP A 767 36.19 2.76 1.97
CA ASP A 767 35.71 1.66 1.14
C ASP A 767 36.52 0.35 1.34
N GLU A 768 37.39 0.35 2.36
CA GLU A 768 38.19 -0.79 2.81
C GLU A 768 37.33 -1.86 3.52
N PRO A 769 37.45 -3.15 3.16
CA PRO A 769 36.72 -4.23 3.83
C PRO A 769 37.15 -4.42 5.30
N ILE A 770 36.16 -4.64 6.17
CA ILE A 770 36.34 -4.97 7.58
C ILE A 770 36.05 -6.45 7.80
N HIS A 771 36.95 -7.14 8.50
CA HIS A 771 36.84 -8.57 8.76
C HIS A 771 36.02 -8.86 10.02
N LEU A 772 34.96 -9.66 9.89
CA LEU A 772 34.02 -10.01 10.97
C LEU A 772 34.19 -11.45 11.48
N GLY A 773 34.81 -12.33 10.69
CA GLY A 773 34.91 -13.76 11.00
C GLY A 773 33.60 -14.51 10.75
N ALA A 774 33.36 -15.59 11.51
CA ALA A 774 32.15 -16.41 11.33
C ALA A 774 30.91 -15.75 11.92
N ILE A 775 29.80 -15.79 11.20
CA ILE A 775 28.49 -15.32 11.66
C ILE A 775 27.47 -16.42 11.40
N ALA A 776 26.97 -17.06 12.45
CA ALA A 776 25.97 -18.11 12.30
C ALA A 776 24.57 -17.53 11.96
N ALA A 777 23.69 -18.39 11.48
CA ALA A 777 22.27 -18.07 11.32
C ALA A 777 21.65 -17.55 12.63
N GLY A 778 21.00 -16.38 12.59
CA GLY A 778 20.40 -15.73 13.75
C GLY A 778 21.39 -15.07 14.72
N GLU A 779 22.70 -15.09 14.43
CA GLU A 779 23.71 -14.39 15.24
C GLU A 779 23.98 -12.98 14.71
N THR A 780 24.50 -12.13 15.60
CA THR A 780 24.90 -10.78 15.30
C THR A 780 26.42 -10.63 15.20
N ALA A 781 26.87 -9.66 14.43
CA ALA A 781 28.26 -9.23 14.40
C ALA A 781 28.34 -7.70 14.42
N SER A 782 29.30 -7.16 15.16
CA SER A 782 29.49 -5.71 15.32
C SER A 782 30.84 -5.30 14.77
N PHE A 783 30.90 -4.15 14.11
CA PHE A 783 32.13 -3.60 13.55
C PHE A 783 32.10 -2.07 13.49
N ASN A 784 33.28 -1.48 13.56
CA ASN A 784 33.44 -0.04 13.61
C ASN A 784 33.77 0.53 12.23
N ILE A 785 33.00 1.53 11.79
CA ILE A 785 33.27 2.29 10.57
C ILE A 785 33.66 3.73 10.90
N PRO A 786 34.78 4.25 10.36
CA PRO A 786 35.06 5.67 10.38
C PRO A 786 34.19 6.37 9.32
N VAL A 787 33.43 7.37 9.75
CA VAL A 787 32.57 8.19 8.90
C VAL A 787 32.97 9.65 9.09
N GLN A 788 33.24 10.34 7.99
CA GLN A 788 33.45 11.78 7.98
C GLN A 788 32.23 12.45 7.38
N VAL A 789 31.44 13.10 8.23
CA VAL A 789 30.29 13.89 7.80
C VAL A 789 30.78 15.26 7.31
N GLY A 790 30.27 15.71 6.17
CA GLY A 790 30.57 17.04 5.64
C GLY A 790 30.14 18.15 6.63
N ALA A 791 30.93 19.23 6.73
CA ALA A 791 30.62 20.34 7.63
C ALA A 791 29.36 21.14 7.23
N GLU A 792 28.92 20.98 5.97
CA GLU A 792 27.71 21.61 5.41
C GLU A 792 26.46 20.73 5.59
N ALA A 793 26.58 19.55 6.23
CA ALA A 793 25.41 18.73 6.56
C ALA A 793 24.60 19.35 7.71
N TRP A 794 23.38 18.87 7.93
CA TRP A 794 22.48 19.34 8.99
C TRP A 794 22.09 18.25 9.97
N GLY A 795 21.57 18.65 11.13
CA GLY A 795 21.07 17.72 12.14
C GLY A 795 19.86 16.95 11.64
N GLY A 796 19.88 15.64 11.70
CA GLY A 796 18.82 14.80 11.16
C GLY A 796 18.98 14.40 9.69
N ARG A 797 20.11 14.77 9.06
CA ARG A 797 20.43 14.38 7.68
C ARG A 797 20.57 12.86 7.57
N SER A 798 19.71 12.21 6.79
CA SER A 798 19.92 10.81 6.39
C SER A 798 21.19 10.66 5.55
N LEU A 799 22.02 9.69 5.92
CA LEU A 799 23.25 9.29 5.27
C LEU A 799 23.12 7.83 4.79
N PRO A 800 22.49 7.59 3.63
CA PRO A 800 22.28 6.25 3.13
C PRO A 800 23.61 5.55 2.85
N ILE A 801 23.72 4.30 3.29
CA ILE A 801 24.88 3.43 3.09
C ILE A 801 24.43 2.08 2.54
N THR A 802 25.35 1.40 1.86
CA THR A 802 25.19 -0.01 1.46
C THR A 802 26.30 -0.82 2.09
N LEU A 803 25.94 -1.89 2.79
CA LEU A 803 26.87 -2.84 3.37
C LEU A 803 26.97 -4.04 2.43
N PHE A 804 28.14 -4.25 1.83
CA PHE A 804 28.45 -5.40 1.00
C PHE A 804 29.19 -6.44 1.83
N PHE A 805 28.57 -7.58 2.08
CA PHE A 805 29.19 -8.70 2.78
C PHE A 805 29.81 -9.66 1.78
N SER A 806 30.98 -10.19 2.10
CA SER A 806 31.67 -11.20 1.31
C SER A 806 32.19 -12.34 2.17
N ASP A 807 32.00 -13.59 1.76
CA ASP A 807 32.57 -14.80 2.38
C ASP A 807 32.98 -15.80 1.28
N ASN A 808 34.28 -16.11 1.15
CA ASN A 808 34.80 -17.08 0.17
C ASN A 808 34.16 -16.95 -1.24
N ASP A 809 34.32 -15.78 -1.88
CA ASP A 809 33.74 -15.39 -3.18
C ASP A 809 32.22 -15.14 -3.21
N TYR A 810 31.45 -15.52 -2.19
CA TYR A 810 30.02 -15.17 -2.09
C TYR A 810 29.90 -13.71 -1.71
N THR A 811 28.97 -12.98 -2.33
CA THR A 811 28.66 -11.59 -1.98
C THR A 811 27.16 -11.38 -1.82
N THR A 812 26.78 -10.61 -0.80
CA THR A 812 25.41 -10.14 -0.56
C THR A 812 25.46 -8.69 -0.06
N PHE A 813 24.32 -8.01 0.03
CA PHE A 813 24.28 -6.65 0.54
C PHE A 813 23.00 -6.36 1.33
N CYS A 814 23.09 -5.36 2.21
CA CYS A 814 21.91 -4.73 2.80
C CYS A 814 22.02 -3.21 2.75
N TYR A 815 20.87 -2.53 2.78
CA TYR A 815 20.78 -1.08 2.84
C TYR A 815 20.59 -0.64 4.27
N TYR A 816 21.21 0.48 4.62
CA TYR A 816 20.97 1.16 5.88
C TYR A 816 21.12 2.67 5.71
N SER A 817 20.71 3.45 6.70
CA SER A 817 20.99 4.88 6.72
C SER A 817 21.52 5.27 8.09
N LEU A 818 22.70 5.88 8.12
CA LEU A 818 23.17 6.60 9.30
C LEU A 818 22.49 7.96 9.35
N THR A 819 22.70 8.66 10.47
CA THR A 819 22.23 10.03 10.65
C THR A 819 23.40 10.96 10.92
N ALA A 820 23.41 12.12 10.27
CA ALA A 820 24.26 13.25 10.66
C ALA A 820 23.51 14.18 11.63
N GLY A 821 24.11 14.43 12.80
CA GLY A 821 23.61 15.33 13.84
C GLY A 821 22.22 14.96 14.41
N VAL A 822 21.81 15.66 15.45
CA VAL A 822 20.45 15.52 16.00
C VAL A 822 19.52 16.37 15.17
N ALA A 823 18.48 15.78 14.57
CA ALA A 823 17.38 16.55 14.02
C ALA A 823 16.88 17.50 15.10
N SER A 824 16.84 18.78 14.77
CA SER A 824 16.24 19.80 15.60
C SER A 824 15.29 20.59 14.74
N ASN A 825 14.36 21.21 15.41
CA ASN A 825 13.61 22.38 14.99
C ASN A 825 14.31 23.56 14.26
N THR A 826 15.63 23.51 14.10
CA THR A 826 16.40 24.47 13.28
C THR A 826 17.00 23.73 12.07
N SER A 827 16.42 22.59 11.73
CA SER A 827 16.76 21.73 10.61
C SER A 827 15.52 21.57 9.73
N PRO A 828 15.66 21.57 8.41
CA PRO A 828 14.52 21.48 7.51
C PRO A 828 13.77 20.15 7.62
N THR A 829 12.45 20.23 7.51
CA THR A 829 11.54 19.08 7.42
C THR A 829 11.51 18.50 5.99
N GLY A 830 11.35 17.19 5.86
CA GLY A 830 11.40 16.51 4.56
C GLY A 830 12.82 16.13 4.13
N PRO A 831 13.01 15.54 2.93
CA PRO A 831 12.10 15.68 1.80
C PRO A 831 10.95 14.65 1.82
N CYS A 832 9.86 14.98 1.12
CA CYS A 832 8.89 13.98 0.69
C CYS A 832 9.42 13.16 -0.51
N PRO A 833 8.78 12.03 -0.91
CA PRO A 833 9.25 11.20 -2.03
C PRO A 833 9.43 11.92 -3.38
N TYR A 834 8.78 13.07 -3.59
CA TYR A 834 8.97 13.88 -4.79
C TYR A 834 10.19 14.83 -4.70
N GLY A 835 10.62 15.19 -3.48
CA GLY A 835 11.79 16.06 -3.25
C GLY A 835 11.50 17.42 -2.61
N TYR A 836 10.25 17.73 -2.22
CA TYR A 836 9.97 18.95 -1.47
C TYR A 836 10.49 18.85 -0.04
N TYR A 837 11.17 19.89 0.41
CA TYR A 837 11.52 20.20 1.80
C TYR A 837 10.61 21.31 2.33
N ALA A 838 10.48 21.40 3.65
CA ALA A 838 9.90 22.52 4.36
C ALA A 838 10.96 23.13 5.27
N TYR A 839 11.37 24.37 4.96
CA TYR A 839 12.26 25.19 5.77
C TYR A 839 11.43 26.16 6.57
N ASP A 840 11.61 26.27 7.88
CA ASP A 840 10.95 27.30 8.66
C ASP A 840 11.89 28.45 9.04
N SER A 841 11.34 29.54 9.57
CA SER A 841 12.11 30.74 9.91
C SER A 841 13.10 30.54 11.06
N PHE A 842 13.07 29.40 11.75
CA PHE A 842 13.98 29.02 12.82
C PHE A 842 15.14 28.14 12.32
N ASP A 843 15.08 27.65 11.08
CA ASP A 843 16.17 26.95 10.38
C ASP A 843 17.36 27.86 10.04
N VAL A 844 17.92 28.57 11.02
CA VAL A 844 19.00 29.53 10.79
C VAL A 844 20.26 28.83 10.31
N GLY A 845 20.75 29.21 9.13
CA GLY A 845 21.99 28.68 8.54
C GLY A 845 21.81 28.07 7.17
N PHE A 846 20.58 27.81 6.74
CA PHE A 846 20.27 27.35 5.39
C PHE A 846 20.03 28.52 4.45
N ALA A 847 20.33 28.32 3.17
CA ALA A 847 20.09 29.35 2.15
C ALA A 847 18.59 29.57 1.91
N GLU A 848 17.78 28.54 2.11
CA GLU A 848 16.34 28.53 1.83
C GLU A 848 15.48 28.95 3.03
N THR A 849 16.09 29.25 4.19
CA THR A 849 15.39 29.71 5.39
C THR A 849 14.52 30.94 5.07
N PRO A 850 13.19 30.87 5.23
CA PRO A 850 12.33 32.01 4.99
C PRO A 850 12.52 33.08 6.08
N VAL A 851 12.30 34.34 5.70
CA VAL A 851 12.17 35.44 6.66
C VAL A 851 10.70 35.71 6.88
N TYR A 852 10.26 35.75 8.15
CA TYR A 852 8.94 36.28 8.46
C TYR A 852 8.93 37.79 8.22
N GLU A 853 8.20 38.21 7.19
CA GLU A 853 8.00 39.59 6.81
C GLU A 853 6.54 39.73 6.36
N TRP A 854 5.67 40.06 7.33
CA TRP A 854 4.25 40.22 7.06
C TRP A 854 4.01 41.34 6.05
N VAL A 855 3.35 41.02 4.94
CA VAL A 855 2.99 41.99 3.91
C VAL A 855 1.53 42.37 4.12
N GLU A 856 1.24 43.56 4.65
CA GLU A 856 -0.15 43.96 4.82
C GLU A 856 -0.78 44.29 3.45
N ILE A 857 -1.68 43.41 3.00
CA ILE A 857 -2.37 43.55 1.72
C ILE A 857 -3.81 44.02 1.86
N ASP A 858 -4.39 44.11 3.06
CA ASP A 858 -5.75 44.57 3.29
C ASP A 858 -5.94 46.06 2.94
N PRO A 859 -6.82 46.40 1.98
CA PRO A 859 -7.15 47.79 1.66
C PRO A 859 -7.64 48.64 2.85
N ASN A 860 -8.29 48.04 3.85
CA ASN A 860 -8.72 48.72 5.09
C ASN A 860 -7.52 49.14 5.95
N LEU A 861 -6.38 48.47 5.81
CA LEU A 861 -5.13 48.75 6.50
C LEU A 861 -4.09 49.42 5.58
N GLY A 862 -4.51 49.86 4.38
CA GLY A 862 -3.67 50.57 3.43
C GLY A 862 -2.98 49.69 2.38
N GLY A 863 -3.32 48.40 2.30
CA GLY A 863 -2.84 47.48 1.28
C GLY A 863 -3.54 47.61 -0.08
N HIS A 864 -3.15 46.74 -1.02
CA HIS A 864 -3.55 46.81 -2.43
C HIS A 864 -4.29 45.56 -2.94
N ALA A 865 -4.65 44.61 -2.05
CA ALA A 865 -5.31 43.38 -2.47
C ALA A 865 -6.72 43.59 -2.97
N GLU A 866 -7.14 42.63 -3.80
CA GLU A 866 -8.55 42.39 -4.04
C GLU A 866 -9.16 41.65 -2.85
N VAL A 867 -10.44 41.91 -2.61
CA VAL A 867 -11.20 41.39 -1.48
C VAL A 867 -12.35 40.57 -2.02
N PHE A 868 -12.49 39.35 -1.51
CA PHE A 868 -13.68 38.57 -1.73
C PHE A 868 -14.19 38.02 -0.40
N LEU A 869 -15.51 37.97 -0.31
CA LEU A 869 -16.24 37.56 0.89
C LEU A 869 -16.94 36.25 0.55
N ASN A 870 -16.57 35.21 1.28
CA ASN A 870 -17.16 33.90 1.14
C ASN A 870 -17.87 33.54 2.44
N PRO A 871 -19.09 32.98 2.40
CA PRO A 871 -19.71 32.45 3.60
C PRO A 871 -18.86 31.31 4.16
N ASP A 872 -19.18 30.90 5.39
CA ASP A 872 -18.68 29.66 5.99
C ASP A 872 -18.77 28.49 5.00
N ASP A 873 -17.73 27.66 4.95
CA ASP A 873 -17.63 26.49 4.07
C ASP A 873 -17.82 26.78 2.56
N ALA A 874 -17.03 27.71 2.04
CA ALA A 874 -17.07 28.08 0.63
C ALA A 874 -15.66 28.17 0.00
N SER A 875 -15.60 27.89 -1.30
CA SER A 875 -14.38 28.00 -2.10
C SER A 875 -14.61 28.80 -3.39
N THR A 876 -13.53 29.40 -3.89
CA THR A 876 -13.53 30.24 -5.09
C THR A 876 -12.27 29.99 -5.91
N THR A 877 -12.41 29.83 -7.23
CA THR A 877 -11.29 29.70 -8.17
C THR A 877 -10.86 31.06 -8.73
N ILE A 878 -9.55 31.28 -8.79
CA ILE A 878 -8.91 32.52 -9.22
C ILE A 878 -7.79 32.18 -10.22
N ASP A 879 -7.73 32.94 -11.32
CA ASP A 879 -6.67 32.80 -12.33
C ASP A 879 -5.33 33.34 -11.78
N LEU A 880 -4.25 32.61 -12.05
CA LEU A 880 -2.90 33.08 -11.80
C LEU A 880 -2.42 33.93 -12.99
N PRO A 881 -1.65 35.00 -12.74
CA PRO A 881 -1.07 35.84 -13.79
C PRO A 881 0.18 35.20 -14.45
N PHE A 882 0.58 34.02 -13.99
CA PHE A 882 1.71 33.23 -14.45
C PHE A 882 1.43 31.74 -14.30
N THR A 883 2.21 30.91 -14.99
CA THR A 883 2.21 29.46 -14.78
C THR A 883 3.02 29.11 -13.53
N PHE A 884 2.42 28.37 -12.61
CA PHE A 884 3.06 27.87 -11.40
C PHE A 884 3.23 26.35 -11.50
N ARG A 885 4.48 25.87 -11.46
CA ARG A 885 4.80 24.44 -11.46
C ARG A 885 4.72 23.89 -10.04
N PHE A 886 3.97 22.82 -9.82
CA PHE A 886 3.82 22.14 -8.54
C PHE A 886 3.71 20.63 -8.71
N TYR A 887 4.53 19.86 -7.98
CA TYR A 887 4.75 18.43 -8.18
C TYR A 887 4.91 18.06 -9.66
N GLY A 888 5.68 18.87 -10.38
CA GLY A 888 6.05 18.56 -11.77
C GLY A 888 4.93 18.85 -12.79
N LYS A 889 3.80 19.42 -12.36
CA LYS A 889 2.70 19.86 -13.23
C LYS A 889 2.54 21.38 -13.22
N ASP A 890 2.22 21.94 -14.38
CA ASP A 890 1.99 23.37 -14.59
C ASP A 890 0.52 23.73 -14.31
N TYR A 891 0.29 24.82 -13.57
CA TYR A 891 -1.05 25.34 -13.24
C TYR A 891 -1.13 26.84 -13.51
N ASP A 892 -2.26 27.29 -14.03
CA ASP A 892 -2.53 28.70 -14.35
C ASP A 892 -3.67 29.29 -13.50
N GLN A 893 -4.17 28.56 -12.50
CA GLN A 893 -5.25 28.97 -11.61
C GLN A 893 -5.17 28.20 -10.28
N PHE A 894 -5.82 28.71 -9.24
CA PHE A 894 -5.99 28.02 -7.96
C PHE A 894 -7.38 28.24 -7.39
N THR A 895 -7.86 27.27 -6.62
CA THR A 895 -9.05 27.37 -5.78
C THR A 895 -8.64 27.62 -4.36
N VAL A 896 -9.27 28.58 -3.68
CA VAL A 896 -9.05 28.91 -2.28
C VAL A 896 -10.31 28.68 -1.47
N CYS A 897 -10.17 28.05 -0.30
CA CYS A 897 -11.28 27.69 0.58
C CYS A 897 -11.25 28.50 1.88
N THR A 898 -12.41 28.82 2.44
CA THR A 898 -12.52 29.46 3.76
C THR A 898 -11.85 28.64 4.88
N ASN A 899 -11.79 27.32 4.73
CA ASN A 899 -11.21 26.35 5.67
C ASN A 899 -9.67 26.23 5.56
N GLY A 900 -9.00 27.32 5.14
CA GLY A 900 -7.56 27.53 5.30
C GLY A 900 -6.63 26.71 4.40
N TRP A 901 -7.10 26.36 3.20
CA TRP A 901 -6.30 25.69 2.16
C TRP A 901 -6.51 26.29 0.77
N ILE A 902 -5.54 26.08 -0.12
CA ILE A 902 -5.70 26.22 -1.57
C ILE A 902 -5.42 24.91 -2.29
N SER A 903 -5.97 24.79 -3.50
CA SER A 903 -5.67 23.72 -4.44
C SER A 903 -5.36 24.32 -5.81
N LEU A 904 -4.28 23.90 -6.45
CA LEU A 904 -3.93 24.41 -7.77
C LEU A 904 -4.82 23.73 -8.83
N GLY A 905 -5.63 24.54 -9.52
CA GLY A 905 -6.73 24.07 -10.37
C GLY A 905 -8.12 24.52 -9.90
N ASP A 906 -9.15 24.09 -10.61
CA ASP A 906 -10.57 24.26 -10.25
C ASP A 906 -11.04 23.02 -9.49
N VAL A 907 -11.38 23.20 -8.20
CA VAL A 907 -11.81 22.10 -7.31
C VAL A 907 -13.09 22.49 -6.58
N ASP A 908 -14.12 21.64 -6.67
CA ASP A 908 -15.39 21.80 -5.94
C ASP A 908 -15.33 21.03 -4.60
N ASP A 909 -14.50 21.53 -3.68
CA ASP A 909 -14.34 21.02 -2.31
C ASP A 909 -14.37 22.18 -1.29
N VAL A 910 -14.88 21.88 -0.10
CA VAL A 910 -15.01 22.78 1.05
C VAL A 910 -14.86 22.05 2.38
N ASP A 911 -14.48 20.76 2.40
CA ASP A 911 -14.46 19.98 3.64
C ASP A 911 -13.46 20.57 4.65
N PHE A 912 -13.89 20.71 5.90
CA PHE A 912 -13.03 21.16 7.00
C PHE A 912 -12.40 20.00 7.76
N TYR A 913 -12.94 18.77 7.67
CA TYR A 913 -12.30 17.64 8.33
C TYR A 913 -11.04 17.29 7.56
N ASN A 914 -9.94 17.80 8.07
CA ASN A 914 -8.62 17.48 7.58
C ASN A 914 -8.24 16.03 7.94
N VAL A 915 -7.23 15.57 7.22
CA VAL A 915 -6.69 14.21 7.26
C VAL A 915 -5.18 14.30 7.18
N TYR A 916 -4.48 13.22 7.53
CA TYR A 916 -3.01 13.20 7.43
C TYR A 916 -2.58 13.38 5.96
N ILE A 917 -1.43 14.00 5.69
CA ILE A 917 -0.89 14.07 4.32
C ILE A 917 0.19 12.98 4.13
N PRO A 918 0.19 12.20 3.03
CA PRO A 918 -0.84 12.15 1.99
C PRO A 918 -2.03 11.24 2.34
N ALA A 919 -3.26 11.70 2.13
CA ALA A 919 -4.50 10.97 2.46
C ALA A 919 -5.35 10.63 1.24
N ALA A 920 -6.36 9.77 1.45
CA ALA A 920 -7.35 9.50 0.42
C ALA A 920 -8.25 10.71 0.11
N LEU A 921 -8.63 11.49 1.13
CA LEU A 921 -9.60 12.58 1.05
C LEU A 921 -8.92 13.94 1.17
N GLY A 922 -9.61 14.99 0.75
CA GLY A 922 -9.07 16.34 0.63
C GLY A 922 -8.98 16.79 -0.84
N PRO A 923 -8.77 18.09 -1.07
CA PRO A 923 -8.61 18.61 -2.41
C PRO A 923 -7.23 18.21 -2.97
N ALA A 924 -7.15 17.93 -4.27
CA ALA A 924 -5.90 17.51 -4.90
C ALA A 924 -5.66 18.33 -6.19
N PRO A 925 -4.46 18.90 -6.38
CA PRO A 925 -3.32 18.95 -5.45
C PRO A 925 -3.57 19.90 -4.25
N LEU A 926 -2.98 19.65 -3.07
CA LEU A 926 -3.25 20.42 -1.84
C LEU A 926 -2.08 21.32 -1.43
N ILE A 927 -2.40 22.55 -1.02
CA ILE A 927 -1.50 23.43 -0.27
C ILE A 927 -2.29 23.94 0.96
N ALA A 928 -1.97 23.39 2.13
CA ALA A 928 -2.65 23.67 3.39
C ALA A 928 -1.73 24.45 4.34
N PRO A 929 -1.81 25.79 4.41
CA PRO A 929 -1.17 26.54 5.49
C PRO A 929 -1.86 26.33 6.84
N TYR A 930 -3.18 26.09 6.85
CA TYR A 930 -3.94 25.83 8.08
C TYR A 930 -5.27 25.19 7.71
N TRP A 931 -5.29 23.90 7.38
CA TRP A 931 -6.56 23.25 7.04
C TRP A 931 -7.32 22.85 8.30
N ASP A 932 -8.40 23.56 8.61
CA ASP A 932 -9.30 23.32 9.74
C ASP A 932 -10.67 23.99 9.50
N ASP A 933 -11.60 23.85 10.44
CA ASP A 933 -12.91 24.53 10.45
C ASP A 933 -12.75 26.00 10.89
N LEU A 934 -12.84 26.92 9.91
CA LEU A 934 -12.59 28.35 10.09
C LEU A 934 -13.82 29.20 9.76
N LYS A 935 -14.15 30.15 10.65
CA LYS A 935 -15.31 31.04 10.52
C LYS A 935 -14.93 32.51 10.43
N GLY A 936 -15.76 33.30 9.76
CA GLY A 936 -15.58 34.76 9.75
C GLY A 936 -15.84 35.38 11.12
N ILE A 937 -15.73 36.71 11.23
CA ILE A 937 -15.83 37.40 12.52
C ILE A 937 -17.23 37.26 13.13
N ARG A 938 -17.30 36.85 14.40
CA ARG A 938 -18.55 36.81 15.17
C ARG A 938 -19.12 38.21 15.39
N ILE A 939 -20.37 38.42 14.98
CA ILE A 939 -21.05 39.73 15.07
C ILE A 939 -22.25 39.76 16.02
N GLY A 940 -22.63 38.62 16.57
CA GLY A 940 -23.71 38.55 17.56
C GLY A 940 -24.17 37.12 17.80
N GLU A 941 -25.40 37.02 18.30
CA GLU A 941 -26.18 35.79 18.42
C GLU A 941 -27.55 36.05 17.81
N ASP A 942 -28.19 35.02 17.27
CA ASP A 942 -29.59 35.10 16.86
C ASP A 942 -30.55 35.00 18.07
N ASP A 943 -31.86 35.06 17.80
CA ASP A 943 -32.90 35.03 18.84
C ASP A 943 -32.90 33.72 19.67
N ASP A 944 -32.25 32.66 19.16
CA ASP A 944 -32.11 31.35 19.81
C ASP A 944 -30.73 31.18 20.50
N GLY A 945 -29.90 32.23 20.51
CA GLY A 945 -28.56 32.23 21.12
C GLY A 945 -27.48 31.60 20.24
N VAL A 946 -27.75 31.34 18.96
CA VAL A 946 -26.76 30.76 18.03
C VAL A 946 -25.82 31.88 17.54
N PRO A 947 -24.49 31.71 17.64
CA PRO A 947 -23.54 32.69 17.13
C PRO A 947 -23.74 33.02 15.65
N ILE A 948 -23.74 34.31 15.31
CA ILE A 948 -23.78 34.81 13.93
C ILE A 948 -22.38 35.26 13.53
N PHE A 949 -21.89 34.77 12.40
CA PHE A 949 -20.59 35.11 11.83
C PHE A 949 -20.76 35.92 10.54
N GLN A 950 -19.83 36.83 10.27
CA GLN A 950 -19.69 37.47 8.95
C GLN A 950 -19.13 36.47 7.94
N ASP A 951 -19.33 36.77 6.66
CA ASP A 951 -18.58 36.11 5.59
C ASP A 951 -17.07 36.25 5.84
N MET A 952 -16.34 35.16 5.61
CA MET A 952 -14.90 35.11 5.70
C MET A 952 -14.27 36.11 4.75
N ARG A 953 -13.38 36.93 5.29
CA ARG A 953 -12.68 37.97 4.55
C ARG A 953 -11.36 37.41 4.03
N MET A 954 -11.33 37.03 2.75
CA MET A 954 -10.12 36.55 2.09
C MET A 954 -9.59 37.59 1.10
N LEU A 955 -8.26 37.59 0.92
CA LEU A 955 -7.57 38.56 0.08
C LEU A 955 -6.56 37.89 -0.83
N TYR A 956 -6.33 38.50 -1.98
CA TYR A 956 -5.23 38.12 -2.85
C TYR A 956 -4.63 39.32 -3.58
N TRP A 957 -3.36 39.23 -3.91
CA TRP A 957 -2.65 40.28 -4.62
C TRP A 957 -1.50 39.71 -5.47
N HIS A 958 -1.43 40.17 -6.72
CA HIS A 958 -0.26 39.95 -7.58
C HIS A 958 0.76 41.07 -7.35
N ASP A 959 1.86 40.73 -6.69
CA ASP A 959 3.00 41.61 -6.48
C ASP A 959 3.95 41.50 -7.68
N GLU A 960 3.60 42.17 -8.78
CA GLU A 960 4.39 42.17 -10.02
C GLU A 960 5.86 42.56 -9.81
N ALA A 961 6.14 43.45 -8.84
CA ALA A 961 7.48 43.96 -8.58
C ALA A 961 8.42 42.87 -8.03
N ASN A 962 7.87 41.91 -7.29
CA ASN A 962 8.62 40.81 -6.69
C ASN A 962 8.33 39.45 -7.33
N ASN A 963 7.56 39.43 -8.44
CA ASN A 963 7.16 38.23 -9.17
C ASN A 963 6.59 37.14 -8.25
N ARG A 964 5.59 37.51 -7.43
CA ARG A 964 4.94 36.59 -6.48
C ARG A 964 3.46 36.86 -6.36
N TYR A 965 2.72 35.85 -5.92
CA TYR A 965 1.29 35.96 -5.66
C TYR A 965 1.01 35.71 -4.18
N ILE A 966 0.27 36.61 -3.53
CA ILE A 966 -0.01 36.55 -2.09
C ILE A 966 -1.49 36.26 -1.88
N ILE A 967 -1.81 35.30 -1.02
CA ILE A 967 -3.17 34.88 -0.63
C ILE A 967 -3.26 34.97 0.90
N GLN A 968 -4.32 35.56 1.45
CA GLN A 968 -4.47 35.80 2.88
C GLN A 968 -5.86 35.41 3.39
N TRP A 969 -5.87 34.72 4.52
CA TRP A 969 -7.03 34.63 5.41
C TRP A 969 -6.90 35.72 6.46
N ASN A 970 -7.90 36.59 6.54
CA ASN A 970 -7.83 37.74 7.44
C ASN A 970 -8.79 37.58 8.61
N ASP A 971 -8.21 37.38 9.79
CA ASP A 971 -8.91 37.43 11.08
C ASP A 971 -10.03 36.38 11.18
N ALA A 972 -9.70 35.12 10.88
CA ALA A 972 -10.61 33.97 10.90
C ALA A 972 -10.69 33.35 12.31
N TYR A 973 -11.89 33.02 12.81
CA TYR A 973 -12.06 32.28 14.06
C TYR A 973 -11.88 30.78 13.85
N ASN A 974 -11.14 30.10 14.73
CA ASN A 974 -11.21 28.64 14.81
C ASN A 974 -12.57 28.23 15.41
N GLN A 975 -13.28 27.29 14.76
CA GLN A 975 -14.61 26.87 15.20
C GLN A 975 -14.61 26.18 16.58
N TYR A 976 -13.50 25.56 17.00
CA TYR A 976 -13.43 24.82 18.25
C TYR A 976 -13.61 25.72 19.48
N ASN A 977 -12.85 26.81 19.56
CA ASN A 977 -12.86 27.71 20.72
C ASN A 977 -13.66 29.01 20.49
N LEU A 978 -13.85 29.42 19.23
CA LEU A 978 -14.47 30.70 18.83
C LEU A 978 -13.82 31.94 19.46
N THR A 979 -12.55 31.81 19.85
CA THR A 979 -11.78 32.81 20.58
C THR A 979 -10.43 33.09 19.94
N SER A 980 -9.78 32.08 19.34
CA SER A 980 -8.53 32.27 18.62
C SER A 980 -8.79 32.87 17.24
N LEU A 981 -7.91 33.80 16.87
CA LEU A 981 -7.98 34.53 15.61
C LEU A 981 -6.79 34.12 14.76
N GLU A 982 -7.07 33.47 13.64
CA GLU A 982 -6.12 32.97 12.68
C GLU A 982 -5.95 34.02 11.56
N LYS A 983 -4.73 34.54 11.40
CA LYS A 983 -4.37 35.45 10.31
C LYS A 983 -3.06 34.99 9.70
N PHE A 984 -3.13 34.48 8.48
CA PHE A 984 -1.99 33.85 7.80
C PHE A 984 -2.03 34.08 6.29
N GLN A 985 -0.88 33.88 5.65
CA GLN A 985 -0.64 34.15 4.24
C GLN A 985 0.06 32.97 3.54
N ILE A 986 -0.23 32.80 2.25
CA ILE A 986 0.54 32.01 1.30
C ILE A 986 1.21 32.96 0.30
N PHE A 987 2.45 32.68 -0.04
CA PHE A 987 3.18 33.29 -1.14
C PHE A 987 3.53 32.21 -2.16
N LEU A 988 3.18 32.44 -3.42
CA LEU A 988 3.57 31.59 -4.54
C LEU A 988 4.64 32.31 -5.36
N TYR A 989 5.83 31.72 -5.46
CA TYR A 989 6.95 32.22 -6.26
C TYR A 989 7.20 31.27 -7.45
N PRO A 990 6.81 31.63 -8.68
CA PRO A 990 7.06 30.79 -9.85
C PRO A 990 8.55 30.71 -10.17
N LYS A 991 9.00 29.55 -10.65
CA LYS A 991 10.35 29.32 -11.16
C LYS A 991 10.31 28.81 -12.60
N ASP A 992 11.18 29.33 -13.44
CA ASP A 992 11.23 28.91 -14.85
C ASP A 992 11.76 27.47 -14.96
N GLY A 993 10.89 26.54 -15.35
CA GLY A 993 11.25 25.14 -15.63
C GLY A 993 11.45 24.25 -14.41
N ASP A 994 11.13 24.75 -13.21
CA ASP A 994 11.28 24.06 -11.93
C ASP A 994 10.03 24.31 -11.07
N ASP A 995 9.84 23.49 -10.04
CA ASP A 995 8.78 23.63 -9.05
C ASP A 995 8.89 24.97 -8.30
N GLY A 996 7.77 25.69 -8.19
CA GLY A 996 7.69 27.00 -7.56
C GLY A 996 7.86 26.92 -6.03
N ASP A 997 8.42 27.96 -5.43
CA ASP A 997 8.48 28.03 -3.97
C ASP A 997 7.13 28.47 -3.40
N ILE A 998 6.76 27.84 -2.29
CA ILE A 998 5.54 28.18 -1.54
C ILE A 998 5.97 28.63 -0.16
N VAL A 999 5.53 29.80 0.31
CA VAL A 999 5.84 30.27 1.67
C VAL A 999 4.55 30.52 2.43
N PHE A 1000 4.42 29.93 3.61
CA PHE A 1000 3.38 30.25 4.58
C PHE A 1000 3.92 31.27 5.59
N GLN A 1001 3.10 32.22 6.03
CA GLN A 1001 3.43 33.12 7.14
C GLN A 1001 2.24 33.27 8.09
N TYR A 1002 2.51 33.28 9.39
CA TYR A 1002 1.48 33.37 10.43
C TYR A 1002 1.60 34.66 11.23
N HIS A 1003 0.63 35.57 11.09
CA HIS A 1003 0.56 36.78 11.91
C HIS A 1003 0.00 36.49 13.29
N THR A 1004 -1.11 35.77 13.32
CA THR A 1004 -1.69 35.16 14.50
C THR A 1004 -2.06 33.73 14.14
N VAL A 1005 -1.70 32.77 14.99
CA VAL A 1005 -2.09 31.38 14.81
C VAL A 1005 -2.24 30.68 16.17
N ASP A 1006 -3.26 29.85 16.30
CA ASP A 1006 -3.49 28.93 17.41
C ASP A 1006 -4.02 27.59 16.88
N ASN A 1007 -3.72 26.47 17.52
CA ASN A 1007 -4.27 25.15 17.16
C ASN A 1007 -4.90 24.48 18.38
N PRO A 1008 -6.08 24.96 18.82
CA PRO A 1008 -6.63 24.63 20.13
C PRO A 1008 -7.17 23.19 20.24
N GLY A 1009 -7.49 22.55 19.11
CA GLY A 1009 -8.16 21.25 19.07
C GLY A 1009 -7.42 20.08 19.71
N ILE A 1010 -8.18 19.20 20.37
CA ILE A 1010 -7.66 18.01 21.09
C ILE A 1010 -8.29 16.68 20.68
N THR A 1011 -9.55 16.69 20.25
CA THR A 1011 -10.30 15.45 19.95
C THR A 1011 -10.82 15.42 18.51
N THR A 1012 -11.27 16.54 17.94
CA THR A 1012 -12.04 16.53 16.68
C THR A 1012 -11.72 17.59 15.63
N ASN A 1013 -11.07 18.72 15.98
CA ASN A 1013 -10.76 19.84 15.07
C ASN A 1013 -9.33 20.38 15.32
N TYR A 1014 -8.32 19.61 14.95
CA TYR A 1014 -6.92 20.05 14.92
C TYR A 1014 -6.56 20.43 13.50
N CYS A 1015 -5.73 21.44 13.25
CA CYS A 1015 -5.35 21.77 11.87
C CYS A 1015 -4.41 20.72 11.23
N THR A 1016 -4.43 20.65 9.90
CA THR A 1016 -3.38 20.03 9.09
C THR A 1016 -2.60 21.09 8.32
N VAL A 1017 -1.27 20.99 8.33
CA VAL A 1017 -0.37 21.86 7.56
C VAL A 1017 0.53 20.99 6.69
N GLY A 1018 0.64 21.33 5.42
CA GLY A 1018 1.48 20.60 4.47
C GLY A 1018 1.11 20.83 3.02
N ILE A 1019 1.75 20.04 2.16
CA ILE A 1019 1.52 20.06 0.71
C ILE A 1019 1.33 18.63 0.18
N GLU A 1020 0.46 18.45 -0.81
CA GLU A 1020 0.15 17.15 -1.40
C GLU A 1020 0.08 17.24 -2.93
N ASP A 1021 0.54 16.20 -3.61
CA ASP A 1021 0.50 16.09 -5.05
C ASP A 1021 -0.91 15.87 -5.62
N HIS A 1022 -1.00 15.94 -6.93
CA HIS A 1022 -2.27 15.83 -7.66
C HIS A 1022 -2.86 14.41 -7.69
N THR A 1023 -2.14 13.39 -7.22
CA THR A 1023 -2.64 12.01 -7.10
C THR A 1023 -3.06 11.65 -5.67
N SER A 1024 -2.75 12.52 -4.71
CA SER A 1024 -2.92 12.28 -3.27
C SER A 1024 -2.18 11.04 -2.78
N THR A 1025 -1.02 10.74 -3.39
CA THR A 1025 -0.17 9.61 -2.99
C THR A 1025 1.21 10.07 -2.52
N VAL A 1026 1.58 11.31 -2.81
CA VAL A 1026 2.84 11.91 -2.37
C VAL A 1026 2.55 13.25 -1.72
N GLY A 1027 3.15 13.51 -0.56
CA GLY A 1027 2.95 14.77 0.15
C GLY A 1027 3.98 14.98 1.25
N LEU A 1028 4.10 16.21 1.73
CA LEU A 1028 4.88 16.57 2.91
C LEU A 1028 3.94 17.13 3.98
N THR A 1029 3.70 16.34 5.02
CA THR A 1029 3.01 16.82 6.24
C THR A 1029 4.00 17.60 7.09
N TYR A 1030 3.63 18.82 7.45
CA TYR A 1030 4.29 19.60 8.49
C TYR A 1030 3.64 19.37 9.86
N THR A 1031 2.32 19.29 9.92
CA THR A 1031 1.61 18.78 11.11
C THR A 1031 0.23 18.21 10.76
N HIS A 1032 -0.20 17.22 11.53
CA HIS A 1032 -1.57 16.71 11.57
C HIS A 1032 -1.87 16.25 13.01
N ALA A 1033 -3.08 16.44 13.50
CA ALA A 1033 -3.46 16.01 14.86
C ALA A 1033 -2.62 16.62 16.00
N ASN A 1034 -2.03 17.82 15.80
CA ASN A 1034 -1.04 18.41 16.71
C ASN A 1034 0.25 17.57 16.86
N HIS A 1035 0.50 16.66 15.93
CA HIS A 1035 1.75 15.91 15.81
C HIS A 1035 2.67 16.66 14.85
N TYR A 1036 3.87 17.00 15.30
CA TYR A 1036 4.90 17.67 14.50
C TYR A 1036 6.11 16.75 14.36
N PRO A 1037 6.76 16.69 13.18
CA PRO A 1037 8.04 16.02 13.06
C PRO A 1037 9.13 16.74 13.86
N PRO A 1038 10.27 16.06 14.12
CA PRO A 1038 11.38 16.60 14.89
C PRO A 1038 12.02 17.92 14.40
N THR A 1039 11.68 18.30 13.18
CA THR A 1039 12.31 19.32 12.36
C THR A 1039 11.36 20.48 12.06
N ALA A 1040 10.18 20.48 12.69
CA ALA A 1040 9.16 21.49 12.43
C ALA A 1040 9.00 22.35 13.68
N THR A 1041 9.16 23.67 13.53
CA THR A 1041 8.63 24.61 14.51
C THR A 1041 7.11 24.50 14.61
N PRO A 1042 6.54 24.20 15.78
CA PRO A 1042 5.11 24.21 15.95
C PRO A 1042 4.51 25.60 15.77
N LEU A 1043 3.26 25.65 15.29
CA LEU A 1043 2.67 26.88 14.78
C LEU A 1043 2.64 28.00 15.84
N GLN A 1044 3.19 29.16 15.49
CA GLN A 1044 3.18 30.35 16.35
C GLN A 1044 3.21 31.63 15.53
N ALA A 1045 2.75 32.73 16.13
CA ALA A 1045 2.84 34.05 15.51
C ALA A 1045 4.30 34.40 15.19
N GLY A 1046 4.54 34.91 13.99
CA GLY A 1046 5.88 35.23 13.49
C GLY A 1046 6.63 34.07 12.83
N LEU A 1047 5.99 32.90 12.69
CA LEU A 1047 6.55 31.77 11.95
C LEU A 1047 6.38 31.98 10.44
N ALA A 1048 7.40 31.63 9.66
CA ALA A 1048 7.30 31.44 8.21
C ALA A 1048 7.77 30.04 7.83
N ILE A 1049 7.12 29.39 6.87
CA ILE A 1049 7.48 28.03 6.40
C ILE A 1049 7.56 28.05 4.87
N LYS A 1050 8.71 27.72 4.29
CA LYS A 1050 8.97 27.62 2.87
C LYS A 1050 9.01 26.17 2.41
N PHE A 1051 8.13 25.80 1.50
CA PHE A 1051 8.21 24.56 0.74
C PHE A 1051 8.97 24.78 -0.57
N THR A 1052 10.01 23.98 -0.81
CA THR A 1052 10.85 24.06 -2.01
C THR A 1052 11.48 22.71 -2.34
N THR A 1053 11.78 22.47 -3.61
CA THR A 1053 12.58 21.33 -4.08
C THR A 1053 14.09 21.56 -3.96
N THR A 1054 14.51 22.71 -3.42
CA THR A 1054 15.93 23.04 -3.23
C THR A 1054 16.48 22.34 -1.98
N PRO A 1055 17.51 21.48 -2.10
CA PRO A 1055 18.03 20.71 -0.97
C PRO A 1055 18.86 21.59 -0.01
N PRO A 1056 19.00 21.19 1.28
CA PRO A 1056 19.67 22.02 2.28
C PRO A 1056 21.21 22.02 2.16
N ASP A 1057 21.77 20.99 1.54
CA ASP A 1057 23.20 20.89 1.27
C ASP A 1057 23.50 20.92 -0.24
N SER A 1058 24.72 21.32 -0.60
CA SER A 1058 25.22 21.28 -1.99
C SER A 1058 25.65 19.88 -2.43
N TYR A 1059 25.43 18.89 -1.57
CA TYR A 1059 25.86 17.52 -1.69
C TYR A 1059 24.80 16.75 -2.50
N VAL A 1060 25.22 16.23 -3.65
CA VAL A 1060 24.37 15.43 -4.54
C VAL A 1060 24.55 13.97 -4.14
N GLY A 1061 23.45 13.30 -3.79
CA GLY A 1061 23.44 11.85 -3.57
C GLY A 1061 24.28 11.16 -4.65
N ASN A 1062 25.18 10.27 -4.24
CA ASN A 1062 25.98 9.51 -5.19
C ASN A 1062 25.00 8.74 -6.08
N ASP A 1063 25.09 8.88 -7.41
CA ASP A 1063 24.13 8.40 -8.44
C ASP A 1063 24.03 6.88 -8.54
N ASP A 1064 23.75 6.28 -7.41
CA ASP A 1064 23.71 4.87 -7.22
C ASP A 1064 22.34 4.66 -6.60
N TYR A 1065 21.34 4.72 -7.49
CA TYR A 1065 19.97 4.36 -7.18
C TYR A 1065 19.71 2.91 -7.56
N LEU A 1066 19.24 2.17 -6.54
CA LEU A 1066 18.23 1.11 -6.61
C LEU A 1066 18.11 0.46 -7.99
N LEU A 1067 18.72 -0.73 -8.17
CA LEU A 1067 18.55 -1.62 -9.33
C LEU A 1067 18.20 -0.87 -10.62
N THR A 1068 19.21 -0.31 -11.30
CA THR A 1068 19.13 0.29 -12.64
C THR A 1068 17.94 -0.23 -13.46
N PRO A 1069 16.92 0.60 -13.79
CA PRO A 1069 15.99 0.25 -14.84
C PRO A 1069 16.80 0.08 -16.12
N SER A 1070 16.80 -1.12 -16.69
CA SER A 1070 17.48 -1.36 -17.96
C SER A 1070 16.77 -0.64 -19.11
N VAL A 1071 17.51 -0.35 -20.18
CA VAL A 1071 16.88 0.01 -21.47
C VAL A 1071 16.00 -1.16 -21.86
N ALA A 1072 14.69 -0.93 -21.94
CA ALA A 1072 13.73 -1.98 -22.27
C ALA A 1072 12.85 -1.52 -23.42
N LEU A 1073 12.72 -2.34 -24.46
CA LEU A 1073 11.73 -2.15 -25.52
C LEU A 1073 10.58 -3.11 -25.22
N GLU A 1074 9.37 -2.61 -24.98
CA GLU A 1074 8.20 -3.45 -24.71
C GLU A 1074 7.64 -4.03 -26.01
N GLN A 1075 6.81 -5.06 -25.86
CA GLN A 1075 6.00 -5.59 -26.96
C GLN A 1075 4.95 -4.55 -27.37
N ASN A 1076 4.83 -4.25 -28.67
CA ASN A 1076 3.83 -3.33 -29.18
C ASN A 1076 2.42 -3.85 -28.83
N TYR A 1077 1.49 -2.97 -28.43
CA TYR A 1077 0.12 -3.34 -28.11
C TYR A 1077 -0.90 -2.42 -28.80
N PRO A 1078 -1.93 -2.96 -29.47
CA PRO A 1078 -2.17 -4.40 -29.71
C PRO A 1078 -1.11 -5.06 -30.61
N ASN A 1079 -0.93 -6.39 -30.51
CA ASN A 1079 -0.17 -7.21 -31.46
C ASN A 1079 -0.81 -8.61 -31.56
N PRO A 1080 -1.42 -9.02 -32.69
CA PRO A 1080 -1.47 -8.31 -33.97
C PRO A 1080 -2.24 -7.00 -33.90
N PHE A 1081 -1.90 -6.03 -34.75
CA PHE A 1081 -2.55 -4.70 -34.79
C PHE A 1081 -3.25 -4.44 -36.12
N ASN A 1082 -4.28 -3.58 -36.10
CA ASN A 1082 -5.03 -3.14 -37.28
C ASN A 1082 -5.71 -1.76 -37.07
N PRO A 1083 -5.33 -0.70 -37.80
CA PRO A 1083 -4.00 -0.47 -38.40
C PRO A 1083 -3.01 0.12 -37.37
N SER A 1084 -3.45 0.45 -36.14
CA SER A 1084 -2.61 1.15 -35.15
C SER A 1084 -2.18 0.28 -33.96
N THR A 1085 -0.96 0.50 -33.48
CA THR A 1085 -0.39 -0.08 -32.26
C THR A 1085 0.38 0.98 -31.48
N THR A 1086 0.50 0.81 -30.17
CA THR A 1086 1.39 1.60 -29.32
C THR A 1086 2.66 0.81 -29.05
N ILE A 1087 3.83 1.42 -29.22
CA ILE A 1087 5.14 0.88 -28.88
C ILE A 1087 5.64 1.62 -27.65
N ARG A 1088 5.83 0.90 -26.55
CA ARG A 1088 6.39 1.44 -25.30
C ARG A 1088 7.84 1.04 -25.13
N PHE A 1089 8.64 1.89 -24.53
CA PHE A 1089 10.01 1.57 -24.16
C PHE A 1089 10.48 2.42 -22.98
N ASN A 1090 11.40 1.89 -22.20
CA ASN A 1090 12.03 2.56 -21.08
C ASN A 1090 13.48 2.92 -21.42
N LEU A 1091 13.91 4.11 -21.03
CA LEU A 1091 15.31 4.53 -21.10
C LEU A 1091 15.90 4.56 -19.68
N ASP A 1092 17.07 3.94 -19.54
CA ASP A 1092 17.86 3.89 -18.30
C ASP A 1092 18.41 5.25 -17.89
N ARG A 1093 18.55 6.18 -18.83
CA ARG A 1093 18.92 7.59 -18.65
C ARG A 1093 18.42 8.43 -19.83
N GLY A 1094 18.38 9.75 -19.67
CA GLY A 1094 18.14 10.68 -20.77
C GLY A 1094 19.18 10.49 -21.88
N GLN A 1095 18.76 10.07 -23.07
CA GLN A 1095 19.66 9.77 -24.18
C GLN A 1095 18.97 9.89 -25.53
N LYS A 1096 19.78 9.94 -26.59
CA LYS A 1096 19.27 9.87 -27.96
C LYS A 1096 18.64 8.51 -28.21
N ALA A 1097 17.35 8.51 -28.56
CA ALA A 1097 16.58 7.31 -28.85
C ALA A 1097 16.03 7.40 -30.29
N ARG A 1098 16.24 6.33 -31.05
CA ARG A 1098 15.72 6.18 -32.41
C ARG A 1098 14.87 4.92 -32.49
N LEU A 1099 13.59 5.07 -32.84
CA LEU A 1099 12.65 3.96 -33.03
C LEU A 1099 12.36 3.79 -34.52
N ASP A 1100 12.89 2.72 -35.10
CA ASP A 1100 12.75 2.40 -36.52
C ASP A 1100 11.87 1.17 -36.73
N ILE A 1101 11.08 1.16 -37.80
CA ILE A 1101 10.28 0.03 -38.28
C ILE A 1101 10.95 -0.58 -39.52
N PHE A 1102 11.10 -1.90 -39.56
CA PHE A 1102 11.66 -2.67 -40.69
C PHE A 1102 10.70 -3.74 -41.20
N ASN A 1103 10.80 -4.06 -42.48
CA ASN A 1103 10.18 -5.27 -43.02
C ASN A 1103 11.08 -6.51 -42.85
N LEU A 1104 10.58 -7.69 -43.23
CA LEU A 1104 11.34 -8.95 -43.11
C LEU A 1104 12.62 -9.02 -43.96
N LYS A 1105 12.78 -8.13 -44.95
CA LYS A 1105 14.02 -8.02 -45.74
C LYS A 1105 15.06 -7.11 -45.07
N GLY A 1106 14.78 -6.60 -43.87
CA GLY A 1106 15.61 -5.63 -43.16
C GLY A 1106 15.56 -4.22 -43.76
N GLN A 1107 14.60 -3.93 -44.63
CA GLN A 1107 14.46 -2.60 -45.22
C GLN A 1107 13.70 -1.69 -44.25
N LEU A 1108 14.22 -0.48 -44.03
CA LEU A 1108 13.57 0.54 -43.21
C LEU A 1108 12.25 0.97 -43.87
N VAL A 1109 11.18 0.92 -43.09
CA VAL A 1109 9.80 1.23 -43.50
C VAL A 1109 9.42 2.64 -43.04
N ASN A 1110 9.66 2.91 -41.75
CA ASN A 1110 9.35 4.20 -41.12
C ASN A 1110 10.29 4.43 -39.92
N THR A 1111 10.56 5.69 -39.58
CA THR A 1111 11.24 6.07 -38.35
C THR A 1111 10.22 6.86 -37.55
N LEU A 1112 9.78 6.29 -36.42
CA LEU A 1112 8.72 6.87 -35.59
C LEU A 1112 9.24 7.93 -34.62
N LEU A 1113 10.53 7.85 -34.32
CA LEU A 1113 11.20 8.69 -33.33
C LEU A 1113 12.70 8.75 -33.66
N ASP A 1114 13.31 9.93 -33.61
CA ASP A 1114 14.77 10.14 -33.67
C ASP A 1114 15.12 11.45 -32.93
N GLU A 1115 15.00 11.43 -31.61
CA GLU A 1115 15.19 12.61 -30.75
C GLU A 1115 15.89 12.25 -29.42
N ASN A 1116 16.27 13.28 -28.66
CA ASN A 1116 16.75 13.08 -27.29
C ASN A 1116 15.53 13.03 -26.37
N LEU A 1117 15.41 11.92 -25.64
CA LEU A 1117 14.33 11.71 -24.69
C LEU A 1117 14.89 11.69 -23.27
N GLU A 1118 14.10 12.17 -22.32
CA GLU A 1118 14.40 12.08 -20.88
C GLU A 1118 14.40 10.62 -20.39
N GLN A 1119 14.97 10.38 -19.21
CA GLN A 1119 14.91 9.07 -18.55
C GLN A 1119 13.43 8.67 -18.30
N GLY A 1120 13.13 7.37 -18.32
CA GLY A 1120 11.81 6.84 -18.00
C GLY A 1120 11.08 6.21 -19.18
N THR A 1121 9.77 5.99 -19.00
CA THR A 1121 8.93 5.25 -19.96
C THR A 1121 8.32 6.17 -21.01
N HIS A 1122 8.48 5.78 -22.27
CA HIS A 1122 8.00 6.48 -23.45
C HIS A 1122 7.01 5.63 -24.22
N SER A 1123 6.07 6.26 -24.91
CA SER A 1123 4.98 5.58 -25.62
C SER A 1123 4.72 6.25 -26.97
N ILE A 1124 4.94 5.52 -28.07
CA ILE A 1124 4.79 6.02 -29.45
C ILE A 1124 3.70 5.23 -30.18
N VAL A 1125 2.74 5.94 -30.77
CA VAL A 1125 1.69 5.32 -31.60
C VAL A 1125 2.19 5.14 -33.03
N PHE A 1126 2.10 3.92 -33.54
CA PHE A 1126 2.33 3.58 -34.94
C PHE A 1126 1.00 3.27 -35.63
N ASP A 1127 0.70 3.94 -36.73
CA ASP A 1127 -0.57 3.84 -37.46
C ASP A 1127 -0.57 2.86 -38.64
N GLY A 1128 0.50 2.06 -38.78
CA GLY A 1128 0.62 1.07 -39.84
C GLY A 1128 0.92 1.65 -41.23
N THR A 1129 1.52 2.84 -41.30
CA THR A 1129 1.93 3.48 -42.56
C THR A 1129 3.46 3.53 -42.77
N ASP A 1130 3.91 3.55 -44.03
CA ASP A 1130 5.31 3.83 -44.36
C ASP A 1130 5.66 5.33 -44.23
N SER A 1131 6.94 5.67 -44.36
CA SER A 1131 7.42 7.07 -44.33
C SER A 1131 6.80 8.03 -45.38
N LYS A 1132 6.01 7.52 -46.33
CA LYS A 1132 5.27 8.31 -47.33
C LYS A 1132 3.76 8.34 -47.05
N GLY A 1133 3.31 7.82 -45.91
CA GLY A 1133 1.90 7.73 -45.52
C GLY A 1133 1.12 6.62 -46.24
N ASN A 1134 1.78 5.69 -46.93
CA ASN A 1134 1.08 4.58 -47.59
C ASN A 1134 0.82 3.45 -46.57
N PRO A 1135 -0.39 2.85 -46.54
CA PRO A 1135 -0.68 1.72 -45.66
C PRO A 1135 0.19 0.50 -45.96
N LEU A 1136 0.72 -0.11 -44.91
CA LEU A 1136 1.52 -1.33 -45.01
C LEU A 1136 0.67 -2.56 -45.35
N ALA A 1137 1.27 -3.58 -45.96
CA ALA A 1137 0.60 -4.86 -46.22
C ALA A 1137 0.53 -5.71 -44.94
N SER A 1138 -0.49 -6.57 -44.80
CA SER A 1138 -0.53 -7.55 -43.70
C SER A 1138 0.74 -8.39 -43.69
N GLY A 1139 1.35 -8.59 -42.53
CA GLY A 1139 2.60 -9.31 -42.42
C GLY A 1139 3.40 -8.96 -41.16
N LEU A 1140 4.50 -9.68 -40.99
CA LEU A 1140 5.44 -9.49 -39.88
C LEU A 1140 6.36 -8.30 -40.19
N TYR A 1141 6.49 -7.40 -39.23
CA TYR A 1141 7.43 -6.28 -39.22
C TYR A 1141 8.31 -6.39 -37.98
N LEU A 1142 9.46 -5.74 -38.03
CA LEU A 1142 10.35 -5.59 -36.88
C LEU A 1142 10.35 -4.12 -36.49
N TYR A 1143 10.47 -3.84 -35.20
CA TYR A 1143 10.76 -2.49 -34.73
C TYR A 1143 11.96 -2.53 -33.82
N ARG A 1144 12.78 -1.50 -33.90
CA ARG A 1144 14.09 -1.44 -33.25
C ARG A 1144 14.26 -0.11 -32.57
N LEU A 1145 14.53 -0.16 -31.27
CA LEU A 1145 15.00 0.96 -30.49
C LEU A 1145 16.53 0.97 -30.50
N GLN A 1146 17.10 2.06 -30.97
CA GLN A 1146 18.54 2.31 -30.89
C GLN A 1146 18.78 3.44 -29.89
N THR A 1147 19.59 3.15 -28.88
CA THR A 1147 20.10 4.13 -27.93
C THR A 1147 21.61 4.31 -28.16
N GLN A 1148 22.29 5.09 -27.30
CA GLN A 1148 23.73 5.33 -27.44
C GLN A 1148 24.57 4.06 -27.25
N ASN A 1149 24.13 3.14 -26.37
CA ASN A 1149 24.91 1.97 -25.95
C ASN A 1149 24.25 0.62 -26.31
N GLN A 1150 22.97 0.60 -26.70
CA GLN A 1150 22.22 -0.63 -26.93
C GLN A 1150 21.29 -0.54 -28.15
N SER A 1151 20.94 -1.69 -28.72
CA SER A 1151 20.01 -1.79 -29.84
C SER A 1151 19.09 -2.99 -29.61
N ILE A 1152 17.85 -2.73 -29.24
CA ILE A 1152 16.86 -3.77 -28.89
C ILE A 1152 15.82 -3.84 -30.02
N SER A 1153 15.49 -5.05 -30.48
CA SER A 1153 14.51 -5.25 -31.56
C SER A 1153 13.41 -6.20 -31.12
N ARG A 1154 12.17 -5.89 -31.49
CA ARG A 1154 11.00 -6.78 -31.31
C ARG A 1154 10.23 -6.92 -32.62
N LYS A 1155 9.30 -7.88 -32.66
CA LYS A 1155 8.50 -8.20 -33.84
C LYS A 1155 7.05 -7.73 -33.63
N MET A 1156 6.40 -7.25 -34.68
CA MET A 1156 4.98 -6.89 -34.67
C MET A 1156 4.26 -7.45 -35.90
N LEU A 1157 3.01 -7.86 -35.76
CA LEU A 1157 2.20 -8.47 -36.82
C LEU A 1157 1.04 -7.54 -37.19
N LEU A 1158 1.06 -7.02 -38.41
CA LEU A 1158 -0.06 -6.26 -38.97
C LEU A 1158 -1.04 -7.22 -39.64
N ILE A 1159 -2.33 -7.15 -39.28
CA ILE A 1159 -3.41 -7.91 -39.92
C ILE A 1159 -4.44 -6.91 -40.42
N LYS A 1160 -4.64 -6.82 -41.74
CA LYS A 1160 -5.75 -6.05 -42.33
C LYS A 1160 -7.08 -6.76 -42.21
#